data_AF-A0A6I7R2X3-F1
#
_entry.id   AF-A0A6I7R2X3-F1
#
_cell.length_a   1.000
_cell.length_b   1.000
_cell.length_c   1.000
_cell.angle_alpha   90.00
_cell.angle_beta   90.00
_cell.angle_gamma   90.00
#
_symmetry.space_group_name_H-M   'P 1'
#
loop_
_entity.id
_entity.type
_entity.pdbx_description
1 polymer ?
#
loop_
_entity_poly.entity_id
_entity_poly.type
_entity_poly.pdbx_seq_one_letter_code
_entity_poly.pdbx_strand_id
1 'polypeptide(L)'
;MTVNPLPVSQITALGSTSFCFGDSVILQAATSPGYTFQWFESGNILPGENSFELIVTQSGEYQVLVTDSNSCESLSNTIEVEVFDNPEALFVADDVCDGSAVIFVNNSTIQTGALSFVWDFGDGNQSTDINPVYTYASTGVYTVTLTVVSDNGCEDIYTNQVEVFPQPTADFEVSNACAGAEVSFVNLSDSAGVNINYHWNFGDGNSSTSENPVHIYTVPGIYNITLTVESLDGCVDSIVKNIEIYPQPNASFTISSDICEGEQIQFNNTSSISIGVLNYMWDLGDGNVSISSNPIHSYDTAGVYEVTLIAYSNFGCVDTVQQSVIVYPTPTANFNFTSTCYGDTVNFTNLSSSTFGNLTYLWNFGDGNTSTDENPQHFYQTIGTFNVSLTVTGENGCLDTRTKSIQISNPPTANFIASSVCQGESVSFTNLSTVASGNLTYSWSFGDGNGSFDIDPTHTYGSSGTYEVTLTASTSFGCSHSISRVIKVHPLPIPDFDHEDVCLGETMNFTNLSMIDTGSITQFFWDFGDGNVSFQQNPTHLYWESGTYSVTLTVTSDKGCSNTISKQVAVHPEPIFRIVSDGDKEFCEGESVTLSVSNTANYTFEWNTGEITPLIAVTETGWYVVTVTNTFGCSNTDSVFIQVNPLPVVTLTPDTIISKGFSVQLEATGGENYFWTPSEFLNNPEIANPISTPDETITYVVEVIDSNNCVNTASVTITVLEDFVLEIPNLFTPNGDGYNDTWEIGNIFTYPSAEVIIFNRWGSEVYQSSAYQNDWDGTYNGSPLPDGTYYYVIRFDNSDRLYKGSISIMR
;
A
#
# COMPACT_ATOMS: atom_id res chain seq x y z
N MET A 1 -156.18 -65.43 126.12
CA MET A 1 -155.23 -64.48 125.50
C MET A 1 -154.88 -65.04 124.13
N THR A 2 -155.05 -64.24 123.07
CA THR A 2 -154.55 -64.56 121.72
C THR A 2 -153.28 -63.73 121.50
N VAL A 3 -152.21 -64.35 121.01
CA VAL A 3 -150.93 -63.69 120.71
C VAL A 3 -150.75 -63.73 119.19
N ASN A 4 -150.50 -62.56 118.57
CA ASN A 4 -150.22 -62.45 117.13
C ASN A 4 -148.69 -62.55 116.89
N PRO A 5 -148.24 -63.17 115.79
CA PRO A 5 -146.83 -63.19 115.42
C PRO A 5 -146.36 -61.80 114.97
N LEU A 6 -145.07 -61.51 115.18
CA LEU A 6 -144.44 -60.29 114.67
C LEU A 6 -144.35 -60.29 113.13
N PRO A 7 -144.39 -59.11 112.47
CA PRO A 7 -144.20 -59.01 111.03
C PRO A 7 -142.81 -59.47 110.58
N VAL A 8 -142.71 -59.95 109.34
CA VAL A 8 -141.41 -60.29 108.74
C VAL A 8 -140.73 -59.00 108.30
N SER A 9 -139.62 -58.67 108.95
CA SER A 9 -138.80 -57.49 108.69
C SER A 9 -137.42 -57.91 108.19
N GLN A 10 -137.26 -58.25 106.92
CA GLN A 10 -135.93 -58.54 106.35
C GLN A 10 -135.64 -57.56 105.21
N ILE A 11 -134.41 -57.07 105.13
CA ILE A 11 -133.94 -56.21 104.04
C ILE A 11 -132.85 -56.89 103.21
N THR A 12 -132.79 -56.58 101.92
CA THR A 12 -131.81 -57.07 100.95
C THR A 12 -131.28 -55.92 100.08
N ALA A 13 -129.99 -55.93 99.77
CA ALA A 13 -129.38 -54.98 98.84
C ALA A 13 -129.50 -55.47 97.39
N LEU A 14 -129.88 -54.58 96.48
CA LEU A 14 -129.94 -54.80 95.03
C LEU A 14 -128.67 -54.25 94.36
N GLY A 15 -127.51 -54.75 94.75
CA GLY A 15 -126.22 -54.34 94.21
C GLY A 15 -125.08 -54.58 95.20
N SER A 16 -123.87 -54.18 94.81
CA SER A 16 -122.74 -54.15 95.74
C SER A 16 -123.00 -53.10 96.81
N THR A 17 -122.80 -53.46 98.07
CA THR A 17 -122.86 -52.52 99.19
C THR A 17 -121.52 -51.81 99.43
N SER A 18 -120.53 -52.04 98.57
CA SER A 18 -119.24 -51.35 98.58
C SER A 18 -118.94 -50.76 97.20
N PHE A 19 -118.73 -49.45 97.10
CA PHE A 19 -118.51 -48.72 95.84
C PHE A 19 -117.72 -47.41 96.02
N CYS A 20 -117.30 -46.77 94.92
CA CYS A 20 -116.51 -45.54 94.95
C CYS A 20 -117.37 -44.28 95.09
N PHE A 21 -116.80 -43.21 95.64
CA PHE A 21 -117.48 -41.94 95.83
C PHE A 21 -118.05 -41.42 94.50
N GLY A 22 -119.39 -41.35 94.41
CA GLY A 22 -120.14 -41.03 93.19
C GLY A 22 -121.19 -42.07 92.79
N ASP A 23 -121.07 -43.31 93.27
CA ASP A 23 -122.01 -44.42 93.00
C ASP A 23 -123.09 -44.58 94.10
N SER A 24 -123.98 -45.59 93.97
CA SER A 24 -125.08 -45.86 94.93
C SER A 24 -125.55 -47.32 94.94
N VAL A 25 -126.19 -47.76 96.02
CA VAL A 25 -126.88 -49.07 96.13
C VAL A 25 -128.32 -48.90 96.63
N ILE A 26 -129.23 -49.78 96.20
CA ILE A 26 -130.63 -49.77 96.65
C ILE A 26 -130.85 -50.87 97.69
N LEU A 27 -131.38 -50.53 98.86
CA LEU A 27 -131.81 -51.47 99.89
C LEU A 27 -133.33 -51.64 99.85
N GLN A 28 -133.82 -52.88 99.94
CA GLN A 28 -135.24 -53.21 99.78
C GLN A 28 -135.74 -54.08 100.95
N ALA A 29 -136.89 -53.74 101.51
CA ALA A 29 -137.56 -54.42 102.62
C ALA A 29 -138.64 -55.40 102.16
N ALA A 30 -138.87 -56.46 102.93
CA ALA A 30 -139.96 -57.41 102.70
C ALA A 30 -141.34 -56.74 102.86
N THR A 31 -142.27 -57.02 101.94
CA THR A 31 -143.59 -56.35 101.89
C THR A 31 -144.76 -57.32 102.13
N SER A 32 -145.80 -56.83 102.81
CA SER A 32 -147.09 -57.54 103.01
C SER A 32 -148.23 -56.51 103.15
N PRO A 33 -149.49 -56.84 102.78
CA PRO A 33 -150.59 -55.89 102.82
C PRO A 33 -150.82 -55.30 104.22
N GLY A 34 -150.77 -53.97 104.32
CA GLY A 34 -150.96 -53.23 105.57
C GLY A 34 -149.68 -52.99 106.38
N TYR A 35 -148.50 -53.33 105.85
CA TYR A 35 -147.23 -52.96 106.48
C TYR A 35 -146.86 -51.49 106.21
N THR A 36 -146.31 -50.83 107.22
CA THR A 36 -145.65 -49.52 107.10
C THR A 36 -144.17 -49.63 107.47
N PHE A 37 -143.34 -48.80 106.85
CA PHE A 37 -141.88 -48.84 106.97
C PHE A 37 -141.34 -47.53 107.53
N GLN A 38 -140.23 -47.61 108.27
CA GLN A 38 -139.41 -46.47 108.64
C GLN A 38 -137.95 -46.91 108.61
N TRP A 39 -137.14 -46.31 107.74
CA TRP A 39 -135.71 -46.61 107.63
C TRP A 39 -134.88 -45.88 108.67
N PHE A 40 -133.75 -46.49 109.02
CA PHE A 40 -132.77 -46.02 109.97
C PHE A 40 -131.38 -46.16 109.37
N GLU A 41 -130.50 -45.22 109.69
CA GLU A 41 -129.07 -45.27 109.43
C GLU A 41 -128.33 -45.17 110.77
N SER A 42 -127.55 -46.20 111.10
CA SER A 42 -126.79 -46.36 112.33
C SER A 42 -127.61 -46.00 113.58
N GLY A 43 -128.87 -46.48 113.60
CA GLY A 43 -129.82 -46.28 114.70
C GLY A 43 -130.59 -44.96 114.71
N ASN A 44 -130.31 -44.03 113.80
CA ASN A 44 -131.06 -42.77 113.66
C ASN A 44 -132.16 -42.90 112.60
N ILE A 45 -133.34 -42.34 112.88
CA ILE A 45 -134.45 -42.31 111.91
C ILE A 45 -134.02 -41.51 110.68
N LEU A 46 -134.16 -42.10 109.49
CA LEU A 46 -134.10 -41.38 108.22
C LEU A 46 -135.47 -40.73 107.95
N PRO A 47 -135.64 -39.42 108.20
CA PRO A 47 -136.97 -38.83 108.24
C PRO A 47 -137.61 -38.83 106.85
N GLY A 48 -138.81 -39.38 106.72
CA GLY A 48 -139.56 -39.42 105.46
C GLY A 48 -139.28 -40.65 104.59
N GLU A 49 -138.26 -41.45 104.91
CA GLU A 49 -137.95 -42.72 104.25
C GLU A 49 -138.88 -43.82 104.77
N ASN A 50 -140.11 -43.82 104.26
CA ASN A 50 -141.18 -44.74 104.62
C ASN A 50 -141.53 -45.72 103.48
N SER A 51 -140.75 -45.71 102.41
CA SER A 51 -140.87 -46.64 101.30
C SER A 51 -140.34 -48.02 101.70
N PHE A 52 -140.72 -49.06 100.95
CA PHE A 52 -140.08 -50.36 101.09
C PHE A 52 -138.68 -50.40 100.45
N GLU A 53 -138.24 -49.35 99.74
CA GLU A 53 -136.88 -49.21 99.15
C GLU A 53 -136.18 -47.93 99.62
N LEU A 54 -134.86 -47.98 99.76
CA LEU A 54 -133.97 -46.87 100.12
C LEU A 54 -132.75 -46.84 99.18
N ILE A 55 -132.44 -45.70 98.54
CA ILE A 55 -131.19 -45.52 97.78
C ILE A 55 -130.12 -44.97 98.72
N VAL A 56 -128.98 -45.65 98.79
CA VAL A 56 -127.87 -45.32 99.67
C VAL A 56 -126.66 -44.88 98.85
N THR A 57 -126.15 -43.70 99.18
CA THR A 57 -124.95 -43.09 98.58
C THR A 57 -123.86 -42.78 99.61
N GLN A 58 -124.08 -43.15 100.88
CA GLN A 58 -123.17 -42.85 101.99
C GLN A 58 -122.91 -44.13 102.80
N SER A 59 -121.75 -44.16 103.45
CA SER A 59 -121.38 -45.28 104.31
C SER A 59 -122.21 -45.28 105.58
N GLY A 60 -122.78 -46.43 105.96
CA GLY A 60 -123.63 -46.53 107.15
C GLY A 60 -124.25 -47.91 107.34
N GLU A 61 -124.84 -48.11 108.53
CA GLU A 61 -125.56 -49.34 108.89
C GLU A 61 -127.07 -49.12 108.73
N TYR A 62 -127.70 -49.74 107.75
CA TYR A 62 -129.11 -49.47 107.44
C TYR A 62 -130.04 -50.57 107.96
N GLN A 63 -131.13 -50.17 108.61
CA GLN A 63 -132.21 -51.05 109.09
C GLN A 63 -133.57 -50.43 108.78
N VAL A 64 -134.63 -51.23 108.77
CA VAL A 64 -136.00 -50.74 108.65
C VAL A 64 -136.88 -51.33 109.75
N LEU A 65 -137.68 -50.49 110.40
CA LEU A 65 -138.74 -50.94 111.29
C LEU A 65 -140.00 -51.17 110.45
N VAL A 66 -140.54 -52.39 110.53
CA VAL A 66 -141.78 -52.78 109.85
C VAL A 66 -142.88 -52.95 110.89
N THR A 67 -143.98 -52.23 110.70
CA THR A 67 -145.17 -52.28 111.58
C THR A 67 -146.35 -52.85 110.82
N ASP A 68 -147.03 -53.85 111.39
CA ASP A 68 -148.21 -54.45 110.77
C ASP A 68 -149.54 -53.75 111.14
N SER A 69 -150.63 -54.19 110.52
CA SER A 69 -151.97 -53.65 110.76
C SER A 69 -152.54 -53.94 112.16
N ASN A 70 -151.92 -54.85 112.93
CA ASN A 70 -152.24 -55.09 114.34
C ASN A 70 -151.31 -54.32 115.29
N SER A 71 -150.50 -53.38 114.77
CA SER A 71 -149.52 -52.58 115.51
C SER A 71 -148.39 -53.39 116.17
N CYS A 72 -148.08 -54.57 115.63
CA CYS A 72 -146.89 -55.32 116.01
C CYS A 72 -145.71 -54.80 115.19
N GLU A 73 -144.56 -54.56 115.84
CA GLU A 73 -143.37 -53.97 115.22
C GLU A 73 -142.20 -54.96 115.24
N SER A 74 -141.47 -55.03 114.12
CA SER A 74 -140.24 -55.83 114.02
C SER A 74 -139.18 -55.05 113.25
N LEU A 75 -137.97 -54.96 113.81
CA LEU A 75 -136.82 -54.29 113.20
C LEU A 75 -136.06 -55.29 112.31
N SER A 76 -135.56 -54.82 111.17
CA SER A 76 -134.85 -55.69 110.24
C SER A 76 -133.44 -56.06 110.63
N ASN A 77 -132.86 -57.01 109.89
CA ASN A 77 -131.41 -57.16 109.83
C ASN A 77 -130.77 -55.84 109.36
N THR A 78 -129.52 -55.64 109.74
CA THR A 78 -128.68 -54.54 109.28
C THR A 78 -128.05 -54.89 107.93
N ILE A 79 -127.95 -53.91 107.03
CA ILE A 79 -127.05 -53.95 105.87
C ILE A 79 -126.05 -52.80 106.00
N GLU A 80 -124.76 -53.13 105.99
CA GLU A 80 -123.68 -52.16 105.97
C GLU A 80 -123.36 -51.74 104.53
N VAL A 81 -123.28 -50.44 104.29
CA VAL A 81 -122.81 -49.86 103.03
C VAL A 81 -121.50 -49.11 103.28
N GLU A 82 -120.53 -49.27 102.38
CA GLU A 82 -119.22 -48.60 102.41
C GLU A 82 -118.95 -47.85 101.10
N VAL A 83 -118.54 -46.59 101.21
CA VAL A 83 -118.17 -45.71 100.08
C VAL A 83 -116.70 -45.33 100.22
N PHE A 84 -115.90 -45.57 99.17
CA PHE A 84 -114.46 -45.33 99.15
C PHE A 84 -114.08 -44.05 98.40
N ASP A 85 -113.02 -43.36 98.86
CA ASP A 85 -112.51 -42.14 98.23
C ASP A 85 -111.88 -42.42 96.85
N ASN A 86 -111.99 -41.47 95.92
CA ASN A 86 -111.29 -41.54 94.64
C ASN A 86 -109.84 -41.03 94.79
N PRO A 87 -108.85 -41.65 94.12
CA PRO A 87 -107.50 -41.10 94.04
C PRO A 87 -107.44 -39.84 93.15
N GLU A 88 -106.39 -39.04 93.29
CA GLU A 88 -106.00 -37.94 92.38
C GLU A 88 -104.64 -38.25 91.76
N ALA A 89 -104.61 -38.52 90.45
CA ALA A 89 -103.40 -38.86 89.71
C ALA A 89 -102.61 -37.61 89.30
N LEU A 90 -101.28 -37.61 89.54
CA LEU A 90 -100.39 -36.51 89.13
C LEU A 90 -98.93 -36.97 89.04
N PHE A 91 -98.20 -36.48 88.03
CA PHE A 91 -96.73 -36.61 87.96
C PHE A 91 -96.05 -35.42 87.27
N VAL A 92 -94.74 -35.33 87.43
CA VAL A 92 -93.86 -34.41 86.70
C VAL A 92 -92.67 -35.16 86.08
N ALA A 93 -92.18 -34.67 84.95
CA ALA A 93 -90.98 -35.12 84.25
C ALA A 93 -90.42 -33.96 83.42
N ASP A 94 -89.09 -33.91 83.27
CA ASP A 94 -88.40 -32.89 82.44
C ASP A 94 -88.14 -33.44 81.03
N ASP A 95 -88.08 -32.55 80.04
CA ASP A 95 -87.63 -32.86 78.68
C ASP A 95 -86.12 -33.14 78.67
N VAL A 96 -85.66 -34.05 77.80
CA VAL A 96 -84.25 -34.50 77.79
C VAL A 96 -83.69 -34.64 76.37
N CYS A 97 -82.37 -34.70 76.23
CA CYS A 97 -81.73 -35.02 74.95
C CYS A 97 -81.75 -36.52 74.68
N ASP A 98 -81.68 -36.91 73.40
CA ASP A 98 -81.57 -38.30 72.97
C ASP A 98 -80.45 -39.04 73.72
N GLY A 99 -80.70 -40.31 74.08
CA GLY A 99 -79.81 -41.11 74.93
C GLY A 99 -79.84 -40.79 76.43
N SER A 100 -80.51 -39.72 76.88
CA SER A 100 -80.68 -39.40 78.31
C SER A 100 -81.89 -40.10 78.91
N ALA A 101 -81.82 -40.42 80.21
CA ALA A 101 -82.95 -41.01 80.92
C ALA A 101 -83.89 -39.94 81.50
N VAL A 102 -85.17 -40.07 81.24
CA VAL A 102 -86.26 -39.28 81.83
C VAL A 102 -86.58 -39.84 83.21
N ILE A 103 -86.68 -38.97 84.22
CA ILE A 103 -87.05 -39.33 85.58
C ILE A 103 -88.49 -38.87 85.83
N PHE A 104 -89.39 -39.83 86.07
CA PHE A 104 -90.79 -39.55 86.38
C PHE A 104 -90.99 -39.51 87.89
N VAL A 105 -91.50 -38.38 88.40
CA VAL A 105 -91.80 -38.20 89.82
C VAL A 105 -93.30 -38.17 90.03
N ASN A 106 -93.80 -39.17 90.76
CA ASN A 106 -95.20 -39.34 91.09
C ASN A 106 -95.59 -38.46 92.30
N ASN A 107 -96.64 -37.67 92.12
CA ASN A 107 -97.22 -36.78 93.12
C ASN A 107 -98.71 -37.10 93.39
N SER A 108 -99.17 -38.30 93.03
CA SER A 108 -100.56 -38.73 93.17
C SER A 108 -100.95 -38.89 94.64
N THR A 109 -102.22 -38.64 94.98
CA THR A 109 -102.71 -38.66 96.37
C THR A 109 -104.04 -39.41 96.50
N ILE A 110 -104.34 -39.90 97.72
CA ILE A 110 -105.67 -40.38 98.12
C ILE A 110 -105.87 -40.06 99.61
N GLN A 111 -107.11 -39.78 99.99
CA GLN A 111 -107.43 -39.39 101.37
C GLN A 111 -107.29 -40.54 102.36
N THR A 112 -107.70 -41.77 101.98
CA THR A 112 -107.52 -42.99 102.77
C THR A 112 -107.24 -44.21 101.86
N GLY A 113 -106.41 -45.15 102.31
CA GLY A 113 -106.05 -46.35 101.55
C GLY A 113 -104.64 -46.33 100.95
N ALA A 114 -104.33 -47.32 100.12
CA ALA A 114 -103.07 -47.43 99.40
C ALA A 114 -103.28 -47.28 97.89
N LEU A 115 -102.24 -46.81 97.18
CA LEU A 115 -102.28 -46.61 95.74
C LEU A 115 -101.41 -47.64 95.00
N SER A 116 -101.89 -48.07 93.85
CA SER A 116 -101.13 -48.80 92.84
C SER A 116 -101.03 -47.97 91.56
N PHE A 117 -99.92 -48.12 90.85
CA PHE A 117 -99.56 -47.27 89.72
C PHE A 117 -99.37 -48.11 88.46
N VAL A 118 -99.88 -47.60 87.34
CA VAL A 118 -99.61 -48.13 86.02
C VAL A 118 -99.24 -46.95 85.13
N TRP A 119 -98.00 -46.96 84.66
CA TRP A 119 -97.45 -46.00 83.70
C TRP A 119 -97.54 -46.57 82.30
N ASP A 120 -97.92 -45.73 81.34
CA ASP A 120 -97.72 -45.95 79.91
C ASP A 120 -96.86 -44.79 79.38
N PHE A 121 -95.66 -45.09 78.89
CA PHE A 121 -94.71 -44.08 78.42
C PHE A 121 -95.03 -43.53 77.02
N GLY A 122 -96.12 -43.98 76.38
CA GLY A 122 -96.58 -43.49 75.08
C GLY A 122 -95.86 -44.13 73.89
N ASP A 123 -94.95 -45.08 74.12
CA ASP A 123 -94.21 -45.83 73.11
C ASP A 123 -94.52 -47.35 73.14
N GLY A 124 -95.54 -47.74 73.91
CA GLY A 124 -95.96 -49.12 74.12
C GLY A 124 -95.30 -49.82 75.30
N ASN A 125 -94.36 -49.17 76.00
CA ASN A 125 -93.77 -49.68 77.24
C ASN A 125 -94.49 -49.14 78.48
N GLN A 126 -94.52 -49.96 79.53
CA GLN A 126 -95.23 -49.67 80.78
C GLN A 126 -94.35 -49.93 82.00
N SER A 127 -94.70 -49.31 83.14
CA SER A 127 -94.08 -49.60 84.44
C SER A 127 -95.14 -49.57 85.55
N THR A 128 -94.86 -50.24 86.67
CA THR A 128 -95.66 -50.16 87.90
C THR A 128 -94.89 -49.58 89.08
N ASP A 129 -93.67 -49.07 88.82
CA ASP A 129 -92.85 -48.43 89.85
C ASP A 129 -93.47 -47.13 90.34
N ILE A 130 -93.13 -46.73 91.57
CA ILE A 130 -93.61 -45.47 92.15
C ILE A 130 -93.06 -44.28 91.34
N ASN A 131 -91.75 -44.28 91.05
CA ASN A 131 -91.05 -43.24 90.29
C ASN A 131 -90.14 -43.91 89.24
N PRO A 132 -90.65 -44.24 88.04
CA PRO A 132 -89.85 -44.92 87.04
C PRO A 132 -88.80 -43.99 86.41
N VAL A 133 -87.72 -44.59 85.94
CA VAL A 133 -86.70 -43.96 85.10
C VAL A 133 -86.70 -44.65 83.75
N TYR A 134 -86.82 -43.90 82.67
CA TYR A 134 -86.99 -44.45 81.33
C TYR A 134 -86.20 -43.70 80.27
N THR A 135 -85.65 -44.41 79.29
CA THR A 135 -84.91 -43.83 78.16
C THR A 135 -85.63 -44.22 76.88
N TYR A 136 -86.01 -43.21 76.09
CA TYR A 136 -86.66 -43.43 74.80
C TYR A 136 -85.64 -43.87 73.75
N ALA A 137 -86.06 -44.75 72.84
CA ALA A 137 -85.21 -45.26 71.76
C ALA A 137 -85.10 -44.30 70.57
N SER A 138 -85.94 -43.27 70.51
CA SER A 138 -85.96 -42.28 69.44
C SER A 138 -86.35 -40.91 69.99
N THR A 139 -85.98 -39.87 69.26
CA THR A 139 -86.42 -38.49 69.51
C THR A 139 -87.90 -38.32 69.20
N GLY A 140 -88.57 -37.43 69.92
CA GLY A 140 -89.97 -37.07 69.67
C GLY A 140 -90.71 -36.67 70.93
N VAL A 141 -91.99 -36.35 70.76
CA VAL A 141 -92.90 -36.02 71.86
C VAL A 141 -93.72 -37.25 72.24
N TYR A 142 -93.58 -37.68 73.48
CA TYR A 142 -94.25 -38.85 74.04
C TYR A 142 -95.35 -38.41 75.01
N THR A 143 -96.55 -38.96 74.84
CA THR A 143 -97.67 -38.71 75.76
C THR A 143 -97.69 -39.80 76.83
N VAL A 144 -97.28 -39.44 78.05
CA VAL A 144 -97.17 -40.36 79.17
C VAL A 144 -98.45 -40.34 79.99
N THR A 145 -98.98 -41.52 80.28
CA THR A 145 -100.22 -41.71 81.05
C THR A 145 -99.90 -42.41 82.37
N LEU A 146 -100.35 -41.83 83.49
CA LEU A 146 -100.33 -42.47 84.81
C LEU A 146 -101.77 -42.80 85.21
N THR A 147 -102.04 -44.08 85.33
CA THR A 147 -103.27 -44.62 85.93
C THR A 147 -102.98 -44.99 87.38
N VAL A 148 -103.81 -44.49 88.29
CA VAL A 148 -103.69 -44.73 89.73
C VAL A 148 -104.95 -45.42 90.23
N VAL A 149 -104.78 -46.59 90.85
CA VAL A 149 -105.90 -47.38 91.39
C VAL A 149 -105.72 -47.57 92.89
N SER A 150 -106.73 -47.22 93.66
CA SER A 150 -106.79 -47.45 95.11
C SER A 150 -106.92 -48.94 95.44
N ASP A 151 -106.57 -49.32 96.65
CA ASP A 151 -106.76 -50.67 97.21
C ASP A 151 -108.23 -51.14 97.22
N ASN A 152 -109.18 -50.21 97.15
CA ASN A 152 -110.61 -50.48 97.07
C ASN A 152 -111.18 -50.41 95.64
N GLY A 153 -110.33 -50.25 94.62
CA GLY A 153 -110.69 -50.36 93.20
C GLY A 153 -111.14 -49.06 92.52
N CYS A 154 -111.08 -47.91 93.19
CA CYS A 154 -111.34 -46.60 92.57
C CYS A 154 -110.12 -46.12 91.78
N GLU A 155 -110.35 -45.59 90.57
CA GLU A 155 -109.30 -45.22 89.60
C GLU A 155 -109.37 -43.75 89.19
N ASP A 156 -108.21 -43.13 88.99
CA ASP A 156 -108.04 -41.83 88.33
C ASP A 156 -106.84 -41.87 87.35
N ILE A 157 -106.87 -41.00 86.33
CA ILE A 157 -105.90 -41.01 85.22
C ILE A 157 -105.38 -39.59 84.94
N TYR A 158 -104.07 -39.44 84.84
CA TYR A 158 -103.40 -38.20 84.44
C TYR A 158 -102.47 -38.41 83.25
N THR A 159 -102.45 -37.44 82.32
CA THR A 159 -101.57 -37.45 81.14
C THR A 159 -100.72 -36.19 81.06
N ASN A 160 -99.45 -36.34 80.69
CA ASN A 160 -98.54 -35.23 80.39
C ASN A 160 -97.59 -35.60 79.23
N GLN A 161 -96.97 -34.61 78.59
CA GLN A 161 -96.02 -34.82 77.50
C GLN A 161 -94.57 -34.72 77.99
N VAL A 162 -93.69 -35.53 77.39
CA VAL A 162 -92.23 -35.44 77.52
C VAL A 162 -91.64 -35.38 76.12
N GLU A 163 -90.77 -34.41 75.87
CA GLU A 163 -90.04 -34.25 74.61
C GLU A 163 -88.60 -34.76 74.74
N VAL A 164 -88.17 -35.53 73.74
CA VAL A 164 -86.80 -36.04 73.60
C VAL A 164 -86.14 -35.38 72.39
N PHE A 165 -85.21 -34.46 72.63
CA PHE A 165 -84.57 -33.63 71.61
C PHE A 165 -83.41 -34.36 70.89
N PRO A 166 -83.19 -34.14 69.58
CA PRO A 166 -82.04 -34.69 68.87
C PRO A 166 -80.68 -34.28 69.46
N GLN A 167 -79.77 -35.23 69.62
CA GLN A 167 -78.41 -34.97 70.08
C GLN A 167 -77.46 -34.72 68.89
N PRO A 168 -76.83 -33.54 68.78
CA PRO A 168 -75.82 -33.31 67.75
C PRO A 168 -74.52 -34.05 68.09
N THR A 169 -73.69 -34.32 67.07
CA THR A 169 -72.35 -34.92 67.27
C THR A 169 -71.27 -34.00 66.72
N ALA A 170 -70.25 -33.70 67.54
CA ALA A 170 -69.16 -32.82 67.19
C ALA A 170 -68.07 -33.58 66.41
N ASP A 171 -67.68 -33.07 65.23
CA ASP A 171 -66.51 -33.56 64.51
C ASP A 171 -65.85 -32.46 63.67
N PHE A 172 -64.55 -32.58 63.40
CA PHE A 172 -63.81 -31.67 62.52
C PHE A 172 -62.53 -32.27 61.95
N GLU A 173 -62.01 -31.70 60.86
CA GLU A 173 -60.71 -32.06 60.29
C GLU A 173 -59.72 -30.89 60.35
N VAL A 174 -58.45 -31.20 60.62
CA VAL A 174 -57.34 -30.24 60.66
C VAL A 174 -56.03 -30.94 60.29
N SER A 175 -55.08 -30.21 59.69
CA SER A 175 -53.75 -30.71 59.34
C SER A 175 -52.64 -29.92 60.03
N ASN A 176 -51.50 -30.57 60.28
CA ASN A 176 -50.30 -29.94 60.84
C ASN A 176 -49.78 -28.83 59.91
N ALA A 177 -49.19 -27.79 60.50
CA ALA A 177 -48.75 -26.59 59.78
C ALA A 177 -47.46 -26.02 60.36
N CYS A 178 -46.85 -25.07 59.65
CA CYS A 178 -45.69 -24.33 60.15
C CYS A 178 -46.13 -23.14 61.01
N ALA A 179 -45.32 -22.75 61.98
CA ALA A 179 -45.56 -21.52 62.74
C ALA A 179 -45.65 -20.32 61.79
N GLY A 180 -46.68 -19.49 61.98
CA GLY A 180 -47.00 -18.34 61.13
C GLY A 180 -47.87 -18.66 59.91
N ALA A 181 -48.12 -19.94 59.59
CA ALA A 181 -49.05 -20.33 58.53
C ALA A 181 -50.51 -20.24 59.00
N GLU A 182 -51.41 -19.93 58.06
CA GLU A 182 -52.85 -19.98 58.30
C GLU A 182 -53.34 -21.44 58.32
N VAL A 183 -53.99 -21.82 59.41
CA VAL A 183 -54.59 -23.14 59.63
C VAL A 183 -56.09 -23.04 59.48
N SER A 184 -56.65 -23.78 58.52
CA SER A 184 -58.10 -23.87 58.31
C SER A 184 -58.68 -25.08 59.05
N PHE A 185 -59.79 -24.87 59.73
CA PHE A 185 -60.54 -25.91 60.44
C PHE A 185 -61.83 -26.19 59.67
N VAL A 186 -62.03 -27.46 59.31
CA VAL A 186 -63.23 -27.90 58.57
C VAL A 186 -64.17 -28.59 59.53
N ASN A 187 -65.35 -28.00 59.76
CA ASN A 187 -66.40 -28.60 60.56
C ASN A 187 -67.01 -29.81 59.84
N LEU A 188 -67.11 -30.93 60.55
CA LEU A 188 -67.74 -32.17 60.10
C LEU A 188 -68.88 -32.61 61.04
N SER A 189 -69.28 -31.75 61.98
CA SER A 189 -70.31 -32.06 62.98
C SER A 189 -71.65 -32.42 62.31
N ASP A 190 -72.30 -33.47 62.80
CA ASP A 190 -73.67 -33.82 62.41
C ASP A 190 -74.65 -33.11 63.34
N SER A 191 -75.51 -32.28 62.77
CA SER A 191 -76.48 -31.51 63.53
C SER A 191 -77.72 -32.31 63.92
N ALA A 192 -77.83 -33.59 63.52
CA ALA A 192 -79.00 -34.43 63.76
C ALA A 192 -80.34 -33.80 63.32
N GLY A 193 -80.29 -32.90 62.32
CA GLY A 193 -81.46 -32.21 61.77
C GLY A 193 -81.91 -30.95 62.51
N VAL A 194 -81.18 -30.52 63.57
CA VAL A 194 -81.45 -29.27 64.29
C VAL A 194 -80.40 -28.19 63.97
N ASN A 195 -80.69 -26.94 64.33
CA ASN A 195 -79.71 -25.86 64.25
C ASN A 195 -78.77 -25.93 65.46
N ILE A 196 -77.46 -25.91 65.20
CA ILE A 196 -76.41 -25.94 66.23
C ILE A 196 -75.52 -24.70 66.14
N ASN A 197 -75.05 -24.23 67.30
CA ASN A 197 -74.02 -23.20 67.41
C ASN A 197 -72.65 -23.85 67.59
N TYR A 198 -71.60 -23.19 67.10
CA TYR A 198 -70.22 -23.66 67.19
C TYR A 198 -69.43 -22.84 68.22
N HIS A 199 -68.64 -23.53 69.03
CA HIS A 199 -67.65 -22.90 69.89
C HIS A 199 -66.31 -23.64 69.76
N TRP A 200 -65.35 -22.95 69.17
CA TRP A 200 -63.98 -23.41 68.98
C TRP A 200 -63.06 -22.84 70.05
N ASN A 201 -62.21 -23.69 70.61
CA ASN A 201 -61.06 -23.29 71.42
C ASN A 201 -59.80 -23.88 70.78
N PHE A 202 -58.87 -23.02 70.36
CA PHE A 202 -57.65 -23.42 69.63
C PHE A 202 -56.51 -23.89 70.56
N GLY A 203 -56.71 -23.88 71.87
CA GLY A 203 -55.74 -24.39 72.85
C GLY A 203 -54.58 -23.43 73.14
N ASP A 204 -54.58 -22.24 72.54
CA ASP A 204 -53.56 -21.18 72.72
C ASP A 204 -54.12 -19.92 73.41
N GLY A 205 -55.37 -19.99 73.88
CA GLY A 205 -56.10 -18.88 74.48
C GLY A 205 -57.03 -18.14 73.52
N ASN A 206 -57.02 -18.47 72.22
CA ASN A 206 -57.97 -17.94 71.23
C ASN A 206 -59.16 -18.88 70.99
N SER A 207 -60.26 -18.30 70.52
CA SER A 207 -61.52 -19.00 70.27
C SER A 207 -62.25 -18.44 69.05
N SER A 208 -63.19 -19.21 68.49
CA SER A 208 -64.07 -18.75 67.41
C SER A 208 -65.48 -19.34 67.53
N THR A 209 -66.45 -18.71 66.90
CA THR A 209 -67.83 -19.23 66.76
C THR A 209 -68.24 -19.43 65.30
N SER A 210 -67.32 -19.22 64.36
CA SER A 210 -67.56 -19.50 62.94
C SER A 210 -67.63 -21.01 62.69
N GLU A 211 -68.40 -21.42 61.68
CA GLU A 211 -68.53 -22.83 61.30
C GLU A 211 -67.18 -23.41 60.84
N ASN A 212 -66.46 -22.73 59.94
CA ASN A 212 -65.15 -23.14 59.45
C ASN A 212 -64.12 -22.02 59.69
N PRO A 213 -63.54 -21.91 60.90
CA PRO A 213 -62.62 -20.82 61.22
C PRO A 213 -61.23 -21.05 60.63
N VAL A 214 -60.46 -19.96 60.56
CA VAL A 214 -59.01 -19.96 60.31
C VAL A 214 -58.27 -19.39 61.52
N HIS A 215 -57.08 -19.91 61.82
CA HIS A 215 -56.24 -19.43 62.92
C HIS A 215 -54.76 -19.52 62.59
N ILE A 216 -53.94 -18.64 63.19
CA ILE A 216 -52.49 -18.61 62.98
C ILE A 216 -51.78 -18.84 64.31
N TYR A 217 -50.97 -19.89 64.37
CA TYR A 217 -50.11 -20.20 65.52
C TYR A 217 -48.72 -19.61 65.30
N THR A 218 -48.30 -18.69 66.17
CA THR A 218 -46.98 -18.03 66.07
C THR A 218 -45.89 -18.77 66.83
N VAL A 219 -46.25 -19.68 67.73
CA VAL A 219 -45.32 -20.46 68.54
C VAL A 219 -45.40 -21.93 68.13
N PRO A 220 -44.26 -22.60 67.87
CA PRO A 220 -44.25 -24.04 67.59
C PRO A 220 -44.66 -24.84 68.82
N GLY A 221 -45.44 -25.90 68.60
CA GLY A 221 -45.95 -26.73 69.69
C GLY A 221 -47.12 -27.62 69.28
N ILE A 222 -47.59 -28.43 70.22
CA ILE A 222 -48.79 -29.25 70.06
C ILE A 222 -49.94 -28.53 70.78
N TYR A 223 -51.02 -28.29 70.07
CA TYR A 223 -52.23 -27.64 70.60
C TYR A 223 -53.41 -28.61 70.60
N ASN A 224 -54.21 -28.59 71.66
CA ASN A 224 -55.45 -29.35 71.75
C ASN A 224 -56.62 -28.45 71.36
N ILE A 225 -57.26 -28.76 70.24
CA ILE A 225 -58.39 -28.01 69.70
C ILE A 225 -59.66 -28.68 70.15
N THR A 226 -60.53 -27.89 70.79
CA THR A 226 -61.86 -28.33 71.22
C THR A 226 -62.90 -27.66 70.34
N LEU A 227 -63.76 -28.46 69.72
CA LEU A 227 -65.01 -27.99 69.12
C LEU A 227 -66.15 -28.44 70.03
N THR A 228 -66.97 -27.50 70.45
CA THR A 228 -68.24 -27.76 71.15
C THR A 228 -69.38 -27.31 70.25
N VAL A 229 -70.38 -28.19 70.07
CA VAL A 229 -71.61 -27.88 69.36
C VAL A 229 -72.79 -27.94 70.31
N GLU A 230 -73.70 -26.97 70.19
CA GLU A 230 -74.86 -26.82 71.08
C GLU A 230 -76.13 -26.58 70.25
N SER A 231 -77.16 -27.40 70.44
CA SER A 231 -78.48 -27.18 69.84
C SER A 231 -79.22 -26.05 70.54
N LEU A 232 -80.23 -25.47 69.89
CA LEU A 232 -81.09 -24.44 70.50
C LEU A 232 -81.84 -24.94 71.75
N ASP A 233 -82.08 -26.24 71.83
CA ASP A 233 -82.77 -26.91 72.94
C ASP A 233 -81.81 -27.33 74.08
N GLY A 234 -80.54 -26.95 73.99
CA GLY A 234 -79.53 -27.13 75.04
C GLY A 234 -78.77 -28.45 75.01
N CYS A 235 -78.91 -29.26 73.95
CA CYS A 235 -78.15 -30.49 73.78
C CYS A 235 -76.74 -30.17 73.28
N VAL A 236 -75.73 -30.63 74.01
CA VAL A 236 -74.32 -30.34 73.74
C VAL A 236 -73.53 -31.60 73.42
N ASP A 237 -72.57 -31.48 72.50
CA ASP A 237 -71.49 -32.45 72.30
C ASP A 237 -70.16 -31.73 72.06
N SER A 238 -69.06 -32.42 72.36
CA SER A 238 -67.72 -31.85 72.19
C SER A 238 -66.67 -32.88 71.79
N ILE A 239 -65.74 -32.45 70.94
CA ILE A 239 -64.63 -33.27 70.47
C ILE A 239 -63.31 -32.52 70.62
N VAL A 240 -62.24 -33.27 70.92
CA VAL A 240 -60.87 -32.75 71.02
C VAL A 240 -59.97 -33.46 70.01
N LYS A 241 -59.28 -32.71 69.15
CA LYS A 241 -58.19 -33.21 68.29
C LYS A 241 -56.94 -32.37 68.48
N ASN A 242 -55.77 -32.94 68.21
CA ASN A 242 -54.51 -32.21 68.28
C ASN A 242 -54.08 -31.69 66.90
N ILE A 243 -53.30 -30.62 66.91
CA ILE A 243 -52.49 -30.16 65.78
C ILE A 243 -51.05 -29.99 66.26
N GLU A 244 -50.10 -30.34 65.40
CA GLU A 244 -48.68 -30.02 65.60
C GLU A 244 -48.27 -28.84 64.72
N ILE A 245 -47.72 -27.80 65.35
CA ILE A 245 -47.18 -26.60 64.71
C ILE A 245 -45.66 -26.69 64.70
N TYR A 246 -45.09 -26.85 63.51
CA TYR A 246 -43.65 -27.02 63.31
C TYR A 246 -42.89 -25.69 63.33
N PRO A 247 -41.64 -25.66 63.82
CA PRO A 247 -40.83 -24.45 63.82
C PRO A 247 -40.46 -23.98 62.41
N GLN A 248 -40.45 -22.66 62.22
CA GLN A 248 -39.96 -22.06 60.98
C GLN A 248 -38.42 -22.02 61.01
N PRO A 249 -37.74 -22.44 59.93
CA PRO A 249 -36.30 -22.20 59.78
C PRO A 249 -36.01 -20.69 59.67
N ASN A 250 -34.81 -20.28 60.04
CA ASN A 250 -34.26 -18.96 59.78
C ASN A 250 -33.08 -19.13 58.81
N ALA A 251 -33.29 -18.79 57.54
CA ALA A 251 -32.30 -18.88 56.48
C ALA A 251 -31.31 -17.71 56.59
N SER A 252 -30.02 -18.05 56.67
CA SER A 252 -28.96 -17.04 56.81
C SER A 252 -27.64 -17.60 56.27
N PHE A 253 -26.83 -16.74 55.66
CA PHE A 253 -25.47 -17.07 55.29
C PHE A 253 -24.57 -15.83 55.32
N THR A 254 -23.26 -16.08 55.22
CA THR A 254 -22.22 -15.05 55.16
C THR A 254 -21.22 -15.37 54.05
N ILE A 255 -20.59 -14.32 53.54
CA ILE A 255 -19.48 -14.37 52.59
C ILE A 255 -18.29 -13.60 53.17
N SER A 256 -17.07 -13.94 52.75
CA SER A 256 -15.84 -13.29 53.26
C SER A 256 -15.65 -11.89 52.70
N SER A 257 -15.83 -11.71 51.39
CA SER A 257 -15.71 -10.45 50.66
C SER A 257 -16.15 -10.65 49.20
N ASP A 258 -16.32 -9.55 48.47
CA ASP A 258 -16.38 -9.57 47.01
C ASP A 258 -15.06 -10.10 46.41
N ILE A 259 -15.13 -10.69 45.22
CA ILE A 259 -14.02 -11.42 44.59
C ILE A 259 -13.75 -10.93 43.16
N CYS A 260 -12.62 -11.33 42.60
CA CYS A 260 -12.34 -11.14 41.18
C CYS A 260 -12.93 -12.28 40.34
N GLU A 261 -13.19 -12.00 39.06
CA GLU A 261 -13.56 -13.01 38.06
C GLU A 261 -12.59 -14.20 38.08
N GLY A 262 -13.15 -15.42 38.11
CA GLY A 262 -12.39 -16.67 38.21
C GLY A 262 -11.89 -17.05 39.60
N GLU A 263 -11.97 -16.17 40.61
CA GLU A 263 -11.67 -16.54 42.00
C GLU A 263 -12.81 -17.37 42.62
N GLN A 264 -12.48 -18.15 43.65
CA GLN A 264 -13.45 -18.94 44.39
C GLN A 264 -13.98 -18.15 45.59
N ILE A 265 -15.30 -18.05 45.71
CA ILE A 265 -16.00 -17.54 46.90
C ILE A 265 -16.61 -18.71 47.68
N GLN A 266 -16.47 -18.65 49.01
CA GLN A 266 -17.07 -19.61 49.92
C GLN A 266 -18.31 -19.00 50.57
N PHE A 267 -19.44 -19.70 50.45
CA PHE A 267 -20.68 -19.35 51.13
C PHE A 267 -20.78 -20.14 52.44
N ASN A 268 -20.78 -19.43 53.57
CA ASN A 268 -20.88 -20.03 54.90
C ASN A 268 -22.31 -19.93 55.40
N ASN A 269 -23.01 -21.05 55.43
CA ASN A 269 -24.37 -21.16 55.90
C ASN A 269 -24.46 -21.01 57.42
N THR A 270 -25.26 -20.06 57.85
CA THR A 270 -25.54 -19.74 59.26
C THR A 270 -27.02 -19.95 59.59
N SER A 271 -27.76 -20.67 58.75
CA SER A 271 -29.17 -20.97 58.95
C SER A 271 -29.40 -21.78 60.21
N SER A 272 -30.52 -21.54 60.87
CA SER A 272 -30.86 -22.20 62.13
C SER A 272 -32.33 -22.57 62.21
N ILE A 273 -32.65 -23.58 63.01
CA ILE A 273 -34.02 -23.95 63.38
C ILE A 273 -34.02 -24.39 64.83
N SER A 274 -35.09 -24.10 65.57
CA SER A 274 -35.16 -24.45 67.00
C SER A 274 -35.22 -25.95 67.25
N ILE A 275 -35.93 -26.70 66.39
CA ILE A 275 -36.07 -28.16 66.45
C ILE A 275 -36.17 -28.71 65.02
N GLY A 276 -35.48 -29.81 64.74
CA GLY A 276 -35.48 -30.48 63.43
C GLY A 276 -34.11 -30.43 62.74
N VAL A 277 -34.09 -30.84 61.47
CA VAL A 277 -32.90 -30.81 60.61
C VAL A 277 -33.22 -29.98 59.38
N LEU A 278 -32.23 -29.20 58.93
CA LEU A 278 -32.33 -28.38 57.73
C LEU A 278 -31.64 -29.06 56.55
N ASN A 279 -32.26 -28.91 55.39
CA ASN A 279 -31.67 -29.11 54.09
C ASN A 279 -31.63 -27.78 53.35
N TYR A 280 -30.77 -27.69 52.34
CA TYR A 280 -30.47 -26.44 51.67
C TYR A 280 -30.58 -26.58 50.18
N MET A 281 -31.00 -25.50 49.53
CA MET A 281 -30.92 -25.33 48.10
C MET A 281 -30.45 -23.89 47.84
N TRP A 282 -29.35 -23.79 47.10
CA TRP A 282 -28.74 -22.54 46.69
C TRP A 282 -29.03 -22.30 45.23
N ASP A 283 -29.41 -21.07 44.90
CA ASP A 283 -29.27 -20.49 43.58
C ASP A 283 -28.13 -19.48 43.64
N LEU A 284 -27.06 -19.72 42.87
CA LEU A 284 -25.83 -18.92 42.91
C LEU A 284 -25.92 -17.66 42.02
N GLY A 285 -27.08 -17.40 41.41
CA GLY A 285 -27.37 -16.17 40.65
C GLY A 285 -26.85 -16.15 39.21
N ASP A 286 -26.14 -17.20 38.79
CA ASP A 286 -25.57 -17.37 37.44
C ASP A 286 -26.19 -18.56 36.68
N GLY A 287 -27.28 -19.12 37.21
CA GLY A 287 -27.95 -20.31 36.69
C GLY A 287 -27.42 -21.63 37.29
N ASN A 288 -26.38 -21.59 38.13
CA ASN A 288 -25.93 -22.76 38.88
C ASN A 288 -26.66 -22.87 40.23
N VAL A 289 -26.88 -24.12 40.65
CA VAL A 289 -27.52 -24.44 41.93
C VAL A 289 -26.63 -25.37 42.76
N SER A 290 -26.81 -25.35 44.08
CA SER A 290 -26.11 -26.27 44.99
C SER A 290 -27.00 -26.77 46.12
N ILE A 291 -26.73 -27.99 46.61
CA ILE A 291 -27.37 -28.56 47.80
C ILE A 291 -26.38 -28.74 48.96
N SER A 292 -25.13 -28.31 48.78
CA SER A 292 -24.11 -28.37 49.83
C SER A 292 -24.48 -27.42 50.97
N SER A 293 -24.11 -27.80 52.20
CA SER A 293 -24.27 -26.93 53.37
C SER A 293 -23.46 -25.63 53.21
N ASN A 294 -22.21 -25.74 52.76
CA ASN A 294 -21.33 -24.58 52.49
C ASN A 294 -20.74 -24.73 51.08
N PRO A 295 -21.42 -24.23 50.03
CA PRO A 295 -20.91 -24.33 48.67
C PRO A 295 -19.71 -23.39 48.45
N ILE A 296 -18.85 -23.81 47.53
CA ILE A 296 -17.78 -22.97 46.96
C ILE A 296 -18.13 -22.80 45.48
N HIS A 297 -18.03 -21.58 44.98
CA HIS A 297 -18.33 -21.26 43.59
C HIS A 297 -17.32 -20.27 43.01
N SER A 298 -17.22 -20.22 41.69
CA SER A 298 -16.44 -19.22 40.96
C SER A 298 -17.29 -18.70 39.81
N TYR A 299 -17.19 -17.39 39.55
CA TYR A 299 -17.94 -16.75 38.47
C TYR A 299 -17.01 -16.48 37.28
N ASP A 300 -17.40 -16.99 36.11
CA ASP A 300 -16.65 -16.86 34.86
C ASP A 300 -16.78 -15.48 34.22
N THR A 301 -17.73 -14.66 34.69
CA THR A 301 -17.95 -13.31 34.19
C THR A 301 -18.02 -12.31 35.34
N ALA A 302 -17.56 -11.09 35.09
CA ALA A 302 -17.76 -9.99 36.03
C ALA A 302 -19.23 -9.53 36.04
N GLY A 303 -19.74 -9.18 37.22
CA GLY A 303 -21.14 -8.79 37.38
C GLY A 303 -21.58 -8.75 38.83
N VAL A 304 -22.86 -8.47 39.03
CA VAL A 304 -23.52 -8.56 40.33
C VAL A 304 -24.44 -9.77 40.28
N TYR A 305 -24.21 -10.73 41.17
CA TYR A 305 -24.96 -11.97 41.26
C TYR A 305 -25.84 -11.95 42.52
N GLU A 306 -27.13 -12.20 42.34
CA GLU A 306 -28.07 -12.32 43.46
C GLU A 306 -28.13 -13.78 43.92
N VAL A 307 -27.46 -14.08 45.03
CA VAL A 307 -27.40 -15.44 45.58
C VAL A 307 -28.57 -15.67 46.51
N THR A 308 -29.33 -16.73 46.27
CA THR A 308 -30.51 -17.11 47.06
C THR A 308 -30.24 -18.42 47.79
N LEU A 309 -30.40 -18.43 49.12
CA LEU A 309 -30.40 -19.64 49.94
C LEU A 309 -31.82 -19.95 50.39
N ILE A 310 -32.29 -21.16 50.10
CA ILE A 310 -33.55 -21.71 50.59
C ILE A 310 -33.23 -22.79 51.62
N ALA A 311 -33.60 -22.57 52.87
CA ALA A 311 -33.50 -23.56 53.94
C ALA A 311 -34.87 -24.20 54.18
N TYR A 312 -34.95 -25.52 54.07
CA TYR A 312 -36.18 -26.26 54.34
C TYR A 312 -35.97 -27.34 55.39
N SER A 313 -36.87 -27.36 56.37
CA SER A 313 -36.86 -28.33 57.46
C SER A 313 -37.34 -29.70 57.00
N ASN A 314 -37.00 -30.74 57.77
CA ASN A 314 -37.55 -32.08 57.58
C ASN A 314 -39.08 -32.18 57.77
N PHE A 315 -39.73 -31.11 58.24
CA PHE A 315 -41.19 -30.99 58.38
C PHE A 315 -41.86 -30.23 57.23
N GLY A 316 -41.08 -29.79 56.24
CA GLY A 316 -41.59 -29.07 55.05
C GLY A 316 -41.67 -27.55 55.21
N CYS A 317 -41.37 -26.98 56.38
CA CYS A 317 -41.29 -25.54 56.57
C CYS A 317 -40.06 -24.95 55.86
N VAL A 318 -40.25 -23.82 55.18
CA VAL A 318 -39.22 -23.18 54.34
C VAL A 318 -38.97 -21.75 54.77
N ASP A 319 -37.74 -21.28 54.59
CA ASP A 319 -37.36 -19.87 54.68
C ASP A 319 -36.28 -19.57 53.65
N THR A 320 -36.24 -18.32 53.19
CA THR A 320 -35.41 -17.90 52.05
C THR A 320 -34.69 -16.60 52.37
N VAL A 321 -33.40 -16.52 52.05
CA VAL A 321 -32.60 -15.30 52.18
C VAL A 321 -31.83 -15.04 50.88
N GLN A 322 -31.64 -13.76 50.56
CA GLN A 322 -30.89 -13.31 49.39
C GLN A 322 -29.76 -12.36 49.79
N GLN A 323 -28.61 -12.46 49.12
CA GLN A 323 -27.51 -11.52 49.24
C GLN A 323 -26.80 -11.33 47.89
N SER A 324 -26.42 -10.10 47.57
CA SER A 324 -25.64 -9.80 46.37
C SER A 324 -24.15 -10.08 46.56
N VAL A 325 -23.53 -10.72 45.56
CA VAL A 325 -22.07 -10.85 45.42
C VAL A 325 -21.62 -10.00 44.24
N ILE A 326 -20.63 -9.14 44.43
CA ILE A 326 -20.02 -8.37 43.34
C ILE A 326 -18.76 -9.10 42.88
N VAL A 327 -18.69 -9.38 41.58
CA VAL A 327 -17.53 -9.98 40.92
C VAL A 327 -16.89 -8.93 40.05
N TYR A 328 -15.68 -8.51 40.42
CA TYR A 328 -14.94 -7.48 39.71
C TYR A 328 -14.21 -8.08 38.50
N PRO A 329 -14.18 -7.37 37.35
CA PRO A 329 -13.46 -7.86 36.18
C PRO A 329 -11.96 -7.91 36.44
N THR A 330 -11.31 -8.97 35.96
CA THR A 330 -9.85 -9.00 35.94
C THR A 330 -9.35 -8.04 34.85
N PRO A 331 -8.44 -7.10 35.15
CA PRO A 331 -7.87 -6.26 34.11
C PRO A 331 -7.02 -7.11 33.18
N THR A 332 -6.93 -6.74 31.91
CA THR A 332 -6.01 -7.40 30.97
C THR A 332 -4.74 -6.59 30.86
N ALA A 333 -3.64 -7.08 31.44
CA ALA A 333 -2.34 -6.45 31.38
C ALA A 333 -1.72 -6.64 29.99
N ASN A 334 -1.38 -5.53 29.34
CA ASN A 334 -0.68 -5.56 28.07
C ASN A 334 0.13 -4.27 27.89
N PHE A 335 1.22 -4.39 27.16
CA PHE A 335 2.06 -3.25 26.83
C PHE A 335 2.89 -3.53 25.59
N ASN A 336 3.45 -2.48 25.01
CA ASN A 336 4.40 -2.59 23.93
C ASN A 336 5.62 -1.71 24.19
N PHE A 337 6.71 -2.04 23.52
CA PHE A 337 7.93 -1.25 23.47
C PHE A 337 8.62 -1.50 22.13
N THR A 338 9.47 -0.57 21.72
CA THR A 338 10.37 -0.76 20.59
C THR A 338 11.72 -1.25 21.10
N SER A 339 12.31 -2.27 20.47
CA SER A 339 13.67 -2.70 20.79
C SER A 339 14.64 -1.55 20.55
N THR A 340 15.64 -1.45 21.42
CA THR A 340 16.52 -0.28 21.53
C THR A 340 17.92 -0.73 21.87
N CYS A 341 18.89 0.11 21.49
CA CYS A 341 20.29 -0.18 21.63
C CYS A 341 20.80 0.26 23.00
N TYR A 342 21.94 -0.30 23.37
CA TYR A 342 22.72 0.23 24.48
C TYR A 342 22.99 1.73 24.27
N GLY A 343 22.53 2.56 25.21
CA GLY A 343 22.63 4.03 25.13
C GLY A 343 21.32 4.74 24.78
N ASP A 344 20.28 4.02 24.36
CA ASP A 344 18.96 4.60 24.11
C ASP A 344 18.02 4.47 25.31
N THR A 345 17.07 5.39 25.42
CA THR A 345 15.96 5.29 26.38
C THR A 345 14.81 4.50 25.74
N VAL A 346 14.32 3.48 26.43
CA VAL A 346 13.19 2.65 26.00
C VAL A 346 11.89 3.31 26.43
N ASN A 347 10.99 3.52 25.48
CA ASN A 347 9.63 3.99 25.76
C ASN A 347 8.69 2.79 25.87
N PHE A 348 7.99 2.68 27.00
CA PHE A 348 6.95 1.68 27.19
C PHE A 348 5.58 2.32 27.03
N THR A 349 4.74 1.68 26.22
CA THR A 349 3.35 2.08 26.00
C THR A 349 2.43 1.06 26.62
N ASN A 350 1.63 1.49 27.58
CA ASN A 350 0.60 0.66 28.19
C ASN A 350 -0.58 0.47 27.23
N LEU A 351 -1.01 -0.78 27.09
CA LEU A 351 -2.15 -1.21 26.27
C LEU A 351 -3.16 -1.99 27.12
N SER A 352 -3.05 -1.88 28.44
CA SER A 352 -3.88 -2.62 29.38
C SER A 352 -5.29 -2.05 29.38
N SER A 353 -6.27 -2.92 29.57
CA SER A 353 -7.68 -2.56 29.51
C SER A 353 -8.45 -3.22 30.65
N SER A 354 -9.48 -2.53 31.14
CA SER A 354 -10.51 -3.11 32.00
C SER A 354 -11.88 -2.63 31.51
N THR A 355 -12.91 -3.44 31.74
CA THR A 355 -14.30 -3.08 31.42
C THR A 355 -14.91 -2.12 32.45
N PHE A 356 -14.29 -1.97 33.63
CA PHE A 356 -14.76 -1.12 34.72
C PHE A 356 -13.60 -0.62 35.61
N GLY A 357 -13.73 0.59 36.17
CA GLY A 357 -12.79 1.17 37.14
C GLY A 357 -11.53 1.81 36.53
N ASN A 358 -10.74 2.46 37.39
CA ASN A 358 -9.42 2.98 37.03
C ASN A 358 -8.34 1.93 37.27
N LEU A 359 -7.27 1.97 36.49
CA LEU A 359 -6.13 1.07 36.63
C LEU A 359 -4.97 1.77 37.31
N THR A 360 -4.24 1.03 38.14
CA THR A 360 -2.93 1.44 38.65
C THR A 360 -1.86 0.50 38.14
N TYR A 361 -0.63 1.01 37.98
CA TYR A 361 0.43 0.34 37.23
C TYR A 361 1.66 0.15 38.12
N LEU A 362 2.27 -1.03 38.01
CA LEU A 362 3.58 -1.31 38.56
C LEU A 362 4.43 -1.99 37.50
N TRP A 363 5.40 -1.25 37.01
CA TRP A 363 6.41 -1.73 36.09
C TRP A 363 7.63 -2.24 36.85
N ASN A 364 8.17 -3.36 36.41
CA ASN A 364 9.51 -3.83 36.78
C ASN A 364 10.28 -4.08 35.49
N PHE A 365 11.40 -3.40 35.31
CA PHE A 365 12.19 -3.45 34.08
C PHE A 365 13.16 -4.63 34.02
N GLY A 366 13.22 -5.47 35.06
CA GLY A 366 14.07 -6.65 35.12
C GLY A 366 15.54 -6.37 35.45
N ASP A 367 15.91 -5.11 35.66
CA ASP A 367 17.26 -4.65 36.05
C ASP A 367 17.32 -4.13 37.51
N GLY A 368 16.24 -4.32 38.26
CA GLY A 368 16.08 -3.83 39.63
C GLY A 368 15.36 -2.48 39.75
N ASN A 369 15.07 -1.79 38.64
CA ASN A 369 14.29 -0.55 38.64
C ASN A 369 12.80 -0.81 38.36
N THR A 370 11.96 0.10 38.87
CA THR A 370 10.49 0.05 38.76
C THR A 370 9.90 1.41 38.43
N SER A 371 8.67 1.45 37.91
CA SER A 371 7.90 2.69 37.72
C SER A 371 6.41 2.47 38.00
N THR A 372 5.70 3.53 38.35
CA THR A 372 4.24 3.56 38.51
C THR A 372 3.53 4.41 37.46
N ASP A 373 4.27 5.00 36.52
CA ASP A 373 3.68 5.81 35.46
C ASP A 373 2.87 4.93 34.50
N GLU A 374 1.85 5.53 33.87
CA GLU A 374 1.07 4.83 32.85
C GLU A 374 1.93 4.44 31.64
N ASN A 375 2.76 5.35 31.14
CA ASN A 375 3.64 5.13 29.99
C ASN A 375 5.09 5.53 30.35
N PRO A 376 5.86 4.67 31.04
CA PRO A 376 7.17 5.05 31.53
C PRO A 376 8.25 5.01 30.45
N GLN A 377 9.34 5.72 30.74
CA GLN A 377 10.59 5.65 30.00
C GLN A 377 11.65 5.01 30.90
N HIS A 378 12.52 4.16 30.34
CA HIS A 378 13.59 3.51 31.11
C HIS A 378 14.90 3.43 30.34
N PHE A 379 16.02 3.61 31.05
CA PHE A 379 17.37 3.56 30.50
C PHE A 379 18.17 2.40 31.11
N TYR A 380 18.59 1.45 30.27
CA TYR A 380 19.37 0.29 30.70
C TYR A 380 20.87 0.59 30.72
N GLN A 381 21.48 0.48 31.90
CA GLN A 381 22.91 0.79 32.10
C GLN A 381 23.87 -0.32 31.65
N THR A 382 23.34 -1.52 31.40
CA THR A 382 24.11 -2.70 30.98
C THR A 382 23.45 -3.38 29.79
N ILE A 383 24.26 -3.98 28.92
CA ILE A 383 23.77 -4.90 27.89
C ILE A 383 23.24 -6.19 28.51
N GLY A 384 22.27 -6.82 27.86
CA GLY A 384 21.70 -8.09 28.32
C GLY A 384 20.23 -8.26 27.95
N THR A 385 19.68 -9.40 28.37
CA THR A 385 18.26 -9.69 28.31
C THR A 385 17.60 -9.27 29.61
N PHE A 386 16.54 -8.48 29.53
CA PHE A 386 15.74 -8.09 30.69
C PHE A 386 14.29 -8.56 30.51
N ASN A 387 13.70 -9.11 31.56
CA ASN A 387 12.28 -9.48 31.58
C ASN A 387 11.49 -8.32 32.18
N VAL A 388 10.81 -7.56 31.32
CA VAL A 388 9.96 -6.45 31.76
C VAL A 388 8.60 -7.02 32.12
N SER A 389 8.13 -6.75 33.33
CA SER A 389 6.78 -7.09 33.76
C SER A 389 5.98 -5.83 34.07
N LEU A 390 4.75 -5.77 33.55
CA LEU A 390 3.73 -4.82 33.94
C LEU A 390 2.67 -5.57 34.75
N THR A 391 2.55 -5.21 36.03
CA THR A 391 1.44 -5.62 36.89
C THR A 391 0.43 -4.48 36.93
N VAL A 392 -0.81 -4.79 36.60
CA VAL A 392 -1.91 -3.82 36.59
C VAL A 392 -2.91 -4.22 37.67
N THR A 393 -3.29 -3.25 38.49
CA THR A 393 -4.29 -3.45 39.56
C THR A 393 -5.54 -2.68 39.20
N GLY A 394 -6.65 -3.41 39.05
CA GLY A 394 -7.99 -2.87 38.88
C GLY A 394 -8.70 -2.63 40.22
N GLU A 395 -10.00 -2.41 40.12
CA GLU A 395 -10.88 -2.24 41.28
C GLU A 395 -10.88 -3.49 42.17
N ASN A 396 -11.11 -3.32 43.48
CA ASN A 396 -11.06 -4.39 44.50
C ASN A 396 -9.74 -5.19 44.57
N GLY A 397 -8.66 -4.68 43.95
CA GLY A 397 -7.35 -5.32 43.98
C GLY A 397 -7.16 -6.45 42.97
N CYS A 398 -8.02 -6.57 41.95
CA CYS A 398 -7.85 -7.57 40.89
C CYS A 398 -6.58 -7.28 40.07
N LEU A 399 -5.72 -8.29 39.96
CA LEU A 399 -4.40 -8.16 39.34
C LEU A 399 -4.32 -8.98 38.05
N ASP A 400 -3.64 -8.41 37.07
CA ASP A 400 -3.04 -9.18 35.98
C ASP A 400 -1.61 -8.72 35.76
N THR A 401 -0.74 -9.65 35.35
CA THR A 401 0.66 -9.38 35.11
C THR A 401 1.08 -9.92 33.74
N ARG A 402 1.62 -9.03 32.92
CA ARG A 402 2.23 -9.40 31.64
C ARG A 402 3.73 -9.26 31.71
N THR A 403 4.46 -10.27 31.24
CA THR A 403 5.91 -10.22 31.10
C THR A 403 6.32 -10.33 29.63
N LYS A 404 7.25 -9.49 29.18
CA LYS A 404 7.90 -9.54 27.86
C LYS A 404 9.40 -9.32 28.02
N SER A 405 10.20 -10.04 27.24
CA SER A 405 11.66 -9.89 27.26
C SER A 405 12.11 -8.82 26.27
N ILE A 406 13.02 -7.94 26.71
CA ILE A 406 13.73 -6.98 25.88
C ILE A 406 15.22 -7.33 25.86
N GLN A 407 15.85 -7.22 24.69
CA GLN A 407 17.29 -7.40 24.51
C GLN A 407 17.94 -6.04 24.30
N ILE A 408 18.88 -5.67 25.17
CA ILE A 408 19.71 -4.48 25.03
C ILE A 408 21.08 -4.93 24.53
N SER A 409 21.44 -4.51 23.32
CA SER A 409 22.69 -4.90 22.65
C SER A 409 23.46 -3.67 22.17
N ASN A 410 24.77 -3.82 21.99
CA ASN A 410 25.57 -2.75 21.40
C ASN A 410 25.17 -2.52 19.94
N PRO A 411 25.11 -1.26 19.47
CA PRO A 411 24.98 -0.99 18.05
C PRO A 411 26.17 -1.60 17.27
N PRO A 412 25.98 -1.95 15.99
CA PRO A 412 27.07 -2.42 15.17
C PRO A 412 28.07 -1.29 14.92
N THR A 413 29.31 -1.62 14.57
CA THR A 413 30.29 -0.64 14.10
C THR A 413 30.34 -0.70 12.59
N ALA A 414 29.58 0.17 11.92
CA ALA A 414 29.61 0.28 10.46
C ALA A 414 30.95 0.82 9.98
N ASN A 415 31.54 0.16 8.97
CA ASN A 415 32.79 0.57 8.35
C ASN A 415 32.87 0.02 6.91
N PHE A 416 33.55 0.74 6.02
CA PHE A 416 33.83 0.28 4.67
C PHE A 416 35.04 1.00 4.06
N ILE A 417 35.63 0.40 3.03
CA ILE A 417 36.65 1.03 2.20
C ILE A 417 36.22 1.02 0.73
N ALA A 418 36.61 2.05 0.00
CA ALA A 418 36.43 2.17 -1.45
C ALA A 418 37.47 3.17 -1.99
N SER A 419 37.89 2.97 -3.24
CA SER A 419 38.86 3.83 -3.93
C SER A 419 38.15 4.86 -4.82
N SER A 420 38.84 5.96 -5.10
CA SER A 420 38.42 6.90 -6.16
C SER A 420 38.74 6.31 -7.54
N VAL A 421 37.86 6.52 -8.51
CA VAL A 421 37.95 5.95 -9.87
C VAL A 421 37.65 7.01 -10.92
N CYS A 422 37.83 6.69 -12.20
CA CYS A 422 37.44 7.56 -13.30
C CYS A 422 35.94 7.43 -13.62
N GLN A 423 35.35 8.49 -14.18
CA GLN A 423 33.95 8.48 -14.62
C GLN A 423 33.69 7.29 -15.57
N GLY A 424 32.60 6.55 -15.31
CA GLY A 424 32.25 5.34 -16.05
C GLY A 424 32.93 4.05 -15.57
N GLU A 425 33.95 4.13 -14.69
CA GLU A 425 34.49 2.96 -14.02
C GLU A 425 33.64 2.55 -12.80
N SER A 426 33.65 1.26 -12.48
CA SER A 426 32.91 0.73 -11.34
C SER A 426 33.73 0.88 -10.05
N VAL A 427 33.13 1.49 -9.03
CA VAL A 427 33.66 1.52 -7.66
C VAL A 427 33.22 0.27 -6.94
N SER A 428 34.19 -0.51 -6.45
CA SER A 428 33.94 -1.63 -5.53
C SER A 428 33.98 -1.15 -4.09
N PHE A 429 32.92 -1.44 -3.33
CA PHE A 429 32.83 -1.16 -1.91
C PHE A 429 33.06 -2.44 -1.12
N THR A 430 34.03 -2.41 -0.20
CA THR A 430 34.28 -3.53 0.73
C THR A 430 33.79 -3.16 2.12
N ASN A 431 32.83 -3.93 2.61
CA ASN A 431 32.24 -3.77 3.92
C ASN A 431 33.16 -4.37 5.00
N LEU A 432 33.42 -3.57 6.02
CA LEU A 432 34.24 -3.92 7.18
C LEU A 432 33.44 -3.79 8.49
N SER A 433 32.11 -3.80 8.40
CA SER A 433 31.23 -3.61 9.54
C SER A 433 31.28 -4.80 10.48
N THR A 434 31.29 -4.53 11.79
CA THR A 434 31.36 -5.57 12.82
C THR A 434 30.21 -5.45 13.81
N VAL A 435 29.75 -6.56 14.37
CA VAL A 435 28.81 -6.59 15.49
C VAL A 435 29.26 -7.63 16.52
N ALA A 436 29.02 -7.35 17.80
CA ALA A 436 29.40 -8.27 18.88
C ALA A 436 28.61 -9.60 18.83
N SER A 437 27.35 -9.57 18.38
CA SER A 437 26.49 -10.74 18.23
C SER A 437 25.32 -10.45 17.29
N GLY A 438 24.90 -11.46 16.50
CA GLY A 438 23.78 -11.35 15.55
C GLY A 438 24.25 -11.17 14.10
N ASN A 439 23.29 -11.16 13.18
CA ASN A 439 23.55 -10.95 11.76
C ASN A 439 23.33 -9.47 11.41
N LEU A 440 24.11 -8.97 10.45
CA LEU A 440 23.96 -7.62 9.91
C LEU A 440 23.25 -7.64 8.57
N THR A 441 22.39 -6.66 8.38
CA THR A 441 21.87 -6.21 7.09
C THR A 441 22.49 -4.87 6.76
N TYR A 442 22.62 -4.57 5.47
CA TYR A 442 23.32 -3.39 4.99
C TYR A 442 22.40 -2.57 4.11
N SER A 443 22.53 -1.26 4.19
CA SER A 443 21.89 -0.33 3.26
C SER A 443 22.91 0.72 2.86
N TRP A 444 23.18 0.77 1.56
CA TRP A 444 24.10 1.72 0.94
C TRP A 444 23.30 2.83 0.27
N SER A 445 23.76 4.06 0.47
CA SER A 445 23.41 5.20 -0.37
C SER A 445 24.68 5.70 -1.03
N PHE A 446 24.71 5.71 -2.38
CA PHE A 446 25.89 6.12 -3.14
C PHE A 446 25.97 7.63 -3.36
N GLY A 447 25.04 8.43 -2.81
CA GLY A 447 25.07 9.90 -2.89
C GLY A 447 24.60 10.47 -4.23
N ASP A 448 24.16 9.65 -5.17
CA ASP A 448 23.62 10.02 -6.49
C ASP A 448 22.13 9.66 -6.67
N GLY A 449 21.47 9.27 -5.57
CA GLY A 449 20.10 8.77 -5.56
C GLY A 449 19.98 7.25 -5.70
N ASN A 450 21.07 6.54 -6.01
CA ASN A 450 21.10 5.07 -6.06
C ASN A 450 21.58 4.46 -4.72
N GLY A 451 21.34 3.17 -4.56
CA GLY A 451 21.75 2.41 -3.38
C GLY A 451 21.78 0.91 -3.62
N SER A 452 22.21 0.17 -2.60
CA SER A 452 22.24 -1.31 -2.60
C SER A 452 22.01 -1.87 -1.20
N PHE A 453 21.67 -3.16 -1.12
CA PHE A 453 21.58 -3.94 0.12
C PHE A 453 22.60 -5.07 0.19
N ASP A 454 23.46 -5.21 -0.83
CA ASP A 454 24.50 -6.23 -0.88
C ASP A 454 25.56 -5.99 0.20
N ILE A 455 26.25 -7.07 0.58
CA ILE A 455 27.35 -7.00 1.54
C ILE A 455 28.47 -6.12 0.98
N ASP A 456 28.97 -6.45 -0.21
CA ASP A 456 30.04 -5.75 -0.93
C ASP A 456 29.54 -5.34 -2.33
N PRO A 457 28.84 -4.19 -2.46
CA PRO A 457 28.30 -3.77 -3.74
C PRO A 457 29.35 -3.17 -4.67
N THR A 458 29.00 -3.09 -5.95
CA THR A 458 29.69 -2.25 -6.93
C THR A 458 28.74 -1.18 -7.45
N HIS A 459 29.26 -0.01 -7.80
CA HIS A 459 28.46 1.08 -8.39
C HIS A 459 29.26 1.89 -9.41
N THR A 460 28.61 2.28 -10.50
CA THR A 460 29.21 3.07 -11.58
C THR A 460 28.54 4.42 -11.67
N TYR A 461 29.32 5.49 -11.55
CA TYR A 461 28.80 6.86 -11.60
C TYR A 461 28.80 7.40 -13.04
N GLY A 462 27.64 7.89 -13.49
CA GLY A 462 27.48 8.45 -14.83
C GLY A 462 28.11 9.84 -15.01
N SER A 463 28.32 10.57 -13.92
CA SER A 463 28.96 11.89 -13.90
C SER A 463 30.18 11.87 -12.98
N SER A 464 31.15 12.73 -13.28
CA SER A 464 32.25 13.00 -12.35
C SER A 464 31.78 13.92 -11.23
N GLY A 465 32.46 13.86 -10.09
CA GLY A 465 32.10 14.63 -8.91
C GLY A 465 32.54 14.00 -7.60
N THR A 466 32.05 14.57 -6.51
CA THR A 466 32.25 14.04 -5.16
C THR A 466 30.94 13.47 -4.65
N TYR A 467 30.95 12.20 -4.28
CA TYR A 467 29.78 11.49 -3.81
C TYR A 467 29.97 11.12 -2.33
N GLU A 468 29.04 11.55 -1.49
CA GLU A 468 29.01 11.15 -0.10
C GLU A 468 28.32 9.78 0.01
N VAL A 469 29.13 8.74 0.15
CA VAL A 469 28.62 7.36 0.25
C VAL A 469 28.37 7.04 1.71
N THR A 470 27.15 6.62 2.02
CA THR A 470 26.72 6.24 3.36
C THR A 470 26.44 4.74 3.42
N LEU A 471 27.12 4.03 4.32
CA LEU A 471 26.78 2.67 4.70
C LEU A 471 26.05 2.69 6.03
N THR A 472 24.85 2.12 6.06
CA THR A 472 24.12 1.81 7.29
C THR A 472 24.17 0.30 7.51
N ALA A 473 24.81 -0.12 8.60
CA ALA A 473 24.76 -1.51 9.06
C ALA A 473 23.71 -1.62 10.16
N SER A 474 22.79 -2.57 10.02
CA SER A 474 21.67 -2.79 10.94
C SER A 474 21.67 -4.22 11.45
N THR A 475 21.39 -4.41 12.72
CA THR A 475 21.23 -5.74 13.33
C THR A 475 19.81 -6.24 13.18
N SER A 476 19.62 -7.55 13.31
CA SER A 476 18.27 -8.16 13.42
C SER A 476 17.44 -7.65 14.60
N PHE A 477 18.04 -6.92 15.55
CA PHE A 477 17.39 -6.39 16.76
C PHE A 477 17.02 -4.91 16.65
N GLY A 478 17.18 -4.29 15.47
CA GLY A 478 16.81 -2.91 15.20
C GLY A 478 17.91 -1.88 15.44
N CYS A 479 19.06 -2.29 15.96
CA CYS A 479 20.20 -1.39 16.14
C CYS A 479 20.93 -1.12 14.84
N SER A 480 21.21 0.14 14.55
CA SER A 480 21.97 0.54 13.38
C SER A 480 23.09 1.53 13.72
N HIS A 481 24.11 1.54 12.88
CA HIS A 481 25.13 2.56 12.85
C HIS A 481 25.38 2.93 11.40
N SER A 482 25.58 4.20 11.13
CA SER A 482 25.92 4.69 9.80
C SER A 482 27.29 5.34 9.80
N ILE A 483 27.99 5.21 8.68
CA ILE A 483 29.24 5.89 8.40
C ILE A 483 29.18 6.44 6.99
N SER A 484 29.64 7.69 6.82
CA SER A 484 29.71 8.35 5.52
C SER A 484 31.18 8.59 5.14
N ARG A 485 31.54 8.30 3.89
CA ARG A 485 32.87 8.61 3.33
C ARG A 485 32.69 9.23 1.96
N VAL A 486 33.51 10.24 1.65
CA VAL A 486 33.51 10.89 0.35
C VAL A 486 34.32 10.08 -0.64
N ILE A 487 33.69 9.66 -1.74
CA ILE A 487 34.34 9.03 -2.89
C ILE A 487 34.40 10.05 -4.01
N LYS A 488 35.56 10.17 -4.65
CA LYS A 488 35.76 11.07 -5.79
C LYS A 488 35.71 10.27 -7.08
N VAL A 489 34.91 10.73 -8.02
CA VAL A 489 34.85 10.21 -9.39
C VAL A 489 35.47 11.27 -10.27
N HIS A 490 36.64 10.95 -10.84
CA HIS A 490 37.42 11.91 -11.61
C HIS A 490 36.87 12.02 -13.05
N PRO A 491 36.80 13.23 -13.63
CA PRO A 491 36.33 13.42 -15.01
C PRO A 491 37.25 12.72 -16.01
N LEU A 492 36.64 12.19 -17.08
CA LEU A 492 37.40 11.83 -18.27
C LEU A 492 37.83 13.11 -19.00
N PRO A 493 39.08 13.20 -19.49
CA PRO A 493 39.45 14.28 -20.39
C PRO A 493 38.67 14.16 -21.70
N ILE A 494 38.46 15.29 -22.37
CA ILE A 494 37.85 15.40 -23.69
C ILE A 494 38.99 15.66 -24.68
N PRO A 495 39.52 14.62 -25.32
CA PRO A 495 40.58 14.77 -26.29
C PRO A 495 40.07 15.48 -27.54
N ASP A 496 40.82 16.47 -28.00
CA ASP A 496 40.58 17.15 -29.27
C ASP A 496 41.89 17.70 -29.82
N PHE A 497 41.96 17.84 -31.14
CA PHE A 497 43.11 18.42 -31.81
C PHE A 497 42.77 19.00 -33.16
N ASP A 498 43.56 19.98 -33.59
CA ASP A 498 43.47 20.60 -34.90
C ASP A 498 44.67 20.23 -35.78
N HIS A 499 44.46 20.25 -37.09
CA HIS A 499 45.47 19.99 -38.12
C HIS A 499 45.08 20.68 -39.43
N GLU A 500 46.06 20.90 -40.30
CA GLU A 500 45.84 21.28 -41.69
C GLU A 500 46.42 20.18 -42.58
N ASP A 501 45.66 19.75 -43.59
CA ASP A 501 46.13 18.79 -44.58
C ASP A 501 47.31 19.39 -45.36
N VAL A 502 48.32 18.57 -45.66
CA VAL A 502 49.58 19.02 -46.27
C VAL A 502 49.90 18.23 -47.53
N CYS A 503 50.85 18.73 -48.32
CA CYS A 503 51.38 18.01 -49.46
C CYS A 503 52.42 16.97 -49.04
N LEU A 504 52.60 15.92 -49.85
CA LEU A 504 53.64 14.92 -49.62
C LEU A 504 55.02 15.59 -49.50
N GLY A 505 55.75 15.28 -48.43
CA GLY A 505 57.05 15.89 -48.13
C GLY A 505 56.99 17.13 -47.21
N GLU A 506 55.80 17.69 -46.97
CA GLU A 506 55.60 18.75 -45.97
C GLU A 506 55.33 18.17 -44.58
N THR A 507 55.72 18.92 -43.54
CA THR A 507 55.49 18.54 -42.15
C THR A 507 54.11 18.99 -41.70
N MET A 508 53.26 18.05 -41.28
CA MET A 508 51.96 18.36 -40.70
C MET A 508 52.11 18.72 -39.21
N ASN A 509 51.48 19.82 -38.80
CA ASN A 509 51.49 20.29 -37.43
C ASN A 509 50.18 19.91 -36.73
N PHE A 510 50.28 19.32 -35.54
CA PHE A 510 49.12 18.99 -34.72
C PHE A 510 49.05 19.92 -33.51
N THR A 511 47.92 20.59 -33.34
CA THR A 511 47.66 21.45 -32.18
C THR A 511 46.67 20.76 -31.26
N ASN A 512 47.10 20.44 -30.05
CA ASN A 512 46.23 19.87 -29.04
C ASN A 512 45.22 20.91 -28.51
N LEU A 513 43.94 20.56 -28.56
CA LEU A 513 42.80 21.33 -28.05
C LEU A 513 42.09 20.61 -26.89
N SER A 514 42.66 19.52 -26.39
CA SER A 514 42.07 18.68 -25.35
C SER A 514 41.82 19.46 -24.07
N MET A 515 40.67 19.20 -23.45
CA MET A 515 40.23 19.86 -22.23
C MET A 515 39.80 18.84 -21.17
N ILE A 516 39.76 19.26 -19.91
CA ILE A 516 39.20 18.48 -18.81
C ILE A 516 38.47 19.43 -17.86
N ASP A 517 37.32 19.01 -17.34
CA ASP A 517 36.46 19.85 -16.52
C ASP A 517 37.16 20.30 -15.21
N THR A 518 37.79 19.36 -14.50
CA THR A 518 38.60 19.63 -13.31
C THR A 518 39.89 18.81 -13.32
N GLY A 519 40.99 19.40 -12.83
CA GLY A 519 42.32 18.79 -12.84
C GLY A 519 43.18 19.31 -13.99
N SER A 520 44.13 18.50 -14.45
CA SER A 520 45.02 18.85 -15.56
C SER A 520 45.35 17.63 -16.41
N ILE A 521 45.60 17.82 -17.70
CA ILE A 521 46.10 16.77 -18.59
C ILE A 521 47.63 16.69 -18.43
N THR A 522 48.15 15.49 -18.18
CA THR A 522 49.58 15.30 -17.86
C THR A 522 50.32 14.43 -18.88
N GLN A 523 49.60 13.62 -19.66
CA GLN A 523 50.21 12.78 -20.69
C GLN A 523 49.43 12.86 -22.01
N PHE A 524 50.18 12.87 -23.10
CA PHE A 524 49.70 12.84 -24.48
C PHE A 524 50.31 11.62 -25.16
N PHE A 525 49.52 10.91 -25.94
CA PHE A 525 49.97 9.83 -26.80
C PHE A 525 49.29 9.98 -28.16
N TRP A 526 50.11 10.19 -29.18
CA TRP A 526 49.70 10.30 -30.56
C TRP A 526 50.10 9.02 -31.29
N ASP A 527 49.16 8.46 -32.05
CA ASP A 527 49.42 7.47 -33.09
C ASP A 527 49.04 8.09 -34.42
N PHE A 528 50.02 8.27 -35.32
CA PHE A 528 49.82 8.96 -36.58
C PHE A 528 49.17 8.10 -37.67
N GLY A 529 48.86 6.83 -37.38
CA GLY A 529 48.19 5.91 -38.30
C GLY A 529 49.10 5.29 -39.36
N ASP A 530 50.40 5.60 -39.33
CA ASP A 530 51.46 5.06 -40.21
C ASP A 530 52.48 4.18 -39.44
N GLY A 531 52.19 3.87 -38.18
CA GLY A 531 53.06 3.14 -37.26
C GLY A 531 54.02 4.02 -36.44
N ASN A 532 54.04 5.33 -36.67
CA ASN A 532 54.79 6.27 -35.84
C ASN A 532 53.92 6.87 -34.72
N VAL A 533 54.56 7.25 -33.62
CA VAL A 533 53.90 7.77 -32.42
C VAL A 533 54.62 8.98 -31.85
N SER A 534 53.94 9.79 -31.02
CA SER A 534 54.54 10.89 -30.26
C SER A 534 53.93 11.04 -28.86
N PHE A 535 54.68 11.65 -27.95
CA PHE A 535 54.23 11.97 -26.59
C PHE A 535 54.23 13.48 -26.30
N GLN A 536 54.56 14.29 -27.31
CA GLN A 536 54.54 15.75 -27.17
C GLN A 536 53.11 16.27 -27.11
N GLN A 537 52.91 17.41 -26.45
CA GLN A 537 51.61 18.05 -26.41
C GLN A 537 51.15 18.52 -27.80
N ASN A 538 52.03 19.17 -28.57
CA ASN A 538 51.78 19.62 -29.93
C ASN A 538 52.89 19.05 -30.83
N PRO A 539 52.74 17.84 -31.37
CA PRO A 539 53.75 17.23 -32.22
C PRO A 539 53.66 17.73 -33.66
N THR A 540 54.72 17.46 -34.40
CA THR A 540 54.79 17.58 -35.85
C THR A 540 55.10 16.22 -36.43
N HIS A 541 54.54 15.87 -37.59
CA HIS A 541 54.81 14.58 -38.24
C HIS A 541 54.95 14.72 -39.76
N LEU A 542 55.83 13.89 -40.33
CA LEU A 542 56.11 13.84 -41.76
C LEU A 542 55.69 12.46 -42.29
N TYR A 543 54.85 12.46 -43.32
CA TYR A 543 54.38 11.24 -43.99
C TYR A 543 55.20 10.97 -45.25
N TRP A 544 55.57 9.71 -45.43
CA TRP A 544 56.40 9.26 -46.56
C TRP A 544 55.59 8.79 -47.78
N GLU A 545 54.28 8.61 -47.61
CA GLU A 545 53.36 8.27 -48.69
C GLU A 545 52.16 9.23 -48.65
N SER A 546 51.58 9.50 -49.81
CA SER A 546 50.32 10.25 -49.90
C SER A 546 49.15 9.33 -49.55
N GLY A 547 48.16 9.84 -48.83
CA GLY A 547 47.00 9.05 -48.43
C GLY A 547 46.22 9.70 -47.30
N THR A 548 45.21 8.98 -46.81
CA THR A 548 44.44 9.38 -45.62
C THR A 548 44.89 8.56 -44.43
N TYR A 549 45.26 9.22 -43.34
CA TYR A 549 45.75 8.58 -42.12
C TYR A 549 44.77 8.81 -40.97
N SER A 550 44.53 7.77 -40.17
CA SER A 550 43.67 7.85 -38.99
C SER A 550 44.49 8.23 -37.76
N VAL A 551 44.71 9.52 -37.54
CA VAL A 551 45.49 10.01 -36.40
C VAL A 551 44.67 9.90 -35.13
N THR A 552 45.25 9.28 -34.11
CA THR A 552 44.63 9.04 -32.83
C THR A 552 45.39 9.77 -31.72
N LEU A 553 44.67 10.55 -30.92
CA LEU A 553 45.18 11.22 -29.73
C LEU A 553 44.52 10.61 -28.49
N THR A 554 45.34 10.01 -27.63
CA THR A 554 44.98 9.61 -26.26
C THR A 554 45.58 10.60 -25.27
N VAL A 555 44.74 11.16 -24.41
CA VAL A 555 45.19 12.07 -23.34
C VAL A 555 44.85 11.48 -21.98
N THR A 556 45.75 11.67 -21.01
CA THR A 556 45.60 11.17 -19.63
C THR A 556 45.68 12.31 -18.62
N SER A 557 44.74 12.34 -17.67
CA SER A 557 44.69 13.34 -16.60
C SER A 557 45.71 13.09 -15.50
N ASP A 558 45.90 14.07 -14.62
CA ASP A 558 46.71 13.98 -13.39
C ASP A 558 46.18 12.96 -12.37
N LYS A 559 45.01 12.37 -12.63
CA LYS A 559 44.39 11.31 -11.84
C LYS A 559 44.40 9.95 -12.54
N GLY A 560 45.06 9.84 -13.69
CA GLY A 560 45.20 8.61 -14.45
C GLY A 560 44.01 8.28 -15.36
N CYS A 561 43.04 9.19 -15.52
CA CYS A 561 41.89 8.97 -16.40
C CYS A 561 42.26 9.28 -17.84
N SER A 562 42.08 8.30 -18.73
CA SER A 562 42.44 8.41 -20.15
C SER A 562 41.22 8.39 -21.05
N ASN A 563 41.25 9.15 -22.14
CA ASN A 563 40.26 9.10 -23.21
C ASN A 563 40.93 9.36 -24.56
N THR A 564 40.28 8.94 -25.65
CA THR A 564 40.87 8.92 -26.99
C THR A 564 39.94 9.53 -28.05
N ILE A 565 40.51 10.25 -29.03
CA ILE A 565 39.84 10.67 -30.26
C ILE A 565 40.65 10.25 -31.48
N SER A 566 39.98 9.97 -32.59
CA SER A 566 40.62 9.77 -33.89
C SER A 566 40.04 10.73 -34.92
N LYS A 567 40.89 11.39 -35.71
CA LYS A 567 40.51 12.20 -36.87
C LYS A 567 41.23 11.69 -38.12
N GLN A 568 40.59 11.82 -39.27
CA GLN A 568 41.23 11.56 -40.56
C GLN A 568 42.00 12.80 -40.96
N VAL A 569 43.24 12.61 -41.41
CA VAL A 569 44.10 13.65 -41.99
C VAL A 569 44.52 13.21 -43.38
N ALA A 570 44.66 14.13 -44.33
CA ALA A 570 45.06 13.85 -45.70
C ALA A 570 46.45 14.39 -46.01
N VAL A 571 47.25 13.56 -46.68
CA VAL A 571 48.52 13.94 -47.28
C VAL A 571 48.36 13.85 -48.78
N HIS A 572 48.33 15.01 -49.43
CA HIS A 572 48.02 15.11 -50.85
C HIS A 572 49.26 14.78 -51.72
N PRO A 573 49.12 13.98 -52.78
CA PRO A 573 50.23 13.67 -53.66
C PRO A 573 50.66 14.89 -54.48
N GLU A 574 51.95 14.95 -54.83
CA GLU A 574 52.45 15.90 -55.82
C GLU A 574 51.81 15.65 -57.21
N PRO A 575 51.60 16.69 -58.03
CA PRO A 575 51.09 16.53 -59.39
C PRO A 575 52.09 15.74 -60.26
N ILE A 576 51.58 14.81 -61.08
CA ILE A 576 52.39 13.97 -61.98
C ILE A 576 52.18 14.44 -63.43
N PHE A 577 53.22 15.04 -64.01
CA PHE A 577 53.23 15.57 -65.37
C PHE A 577 54.62 15.45 -66.02
N ARG A 578 54.73 15.80 -67.30
CA ARG A 578 55.99 15.98 -68.02
C ARG A 578 55.83 17.04 -69.12
N ILE A 579 56.93 17.69 -69.50
CA ILE A 579 56.98 18.55 -70.69
C ILE A 579 57.16 17.69 -71.96
N VAL A 580 56.35 17.97 -72.98
CA VAL A 580 56.38 17.31 -74.30
C VAL A 580 56.54 18.38 -75.38
N SER A 581 57.54 18.22 -76.25
CA SER A 581 57.72 19.08 -77.44
C SER A 581 57.02 18.46 -78.66
N ASP A 582 56.43 19.30 -79.51
CA ASP A 582 55.78 18.88 -80.77
C ASP A 582 56.75 18.80 -81.98
N GLY A 583 57.96 19.36 -81.82
CA GLY A 583 59.04 19.31 -82.80
C GLY A 583 60.41 19.11 -82.17
N ASP A 584 61.45 19.37 -82.97
CA ASP A 584 62.85 19.28 -82.54
C ASP A 584 63.19 20.34 -81.49
N LYS A 585 64.09 19.98 -80.56
CA LYS A 585 64.52 20.86 -79.46
C LYS A 585 65.71 21.76 -79.83
N GLU A 586 66.23 21.58 -81.05
CA GLU A 586 67.32 22.36 -81.63
C GLU A 586 66.89 22.84 -83.02
N PHE A 587 66.86 24.16 -83.23
CA PHE A 587 66.36 24.79 -84.47
C PHE A 587 67.04 26.15 -84.73
N CYS A 588 66.85 26.75 -85.91
CA CYS A 588 67.52 28.01 -86.29
C CYS A 588 66.74 29.26 -85.87
N GLU A 589 67.44 30.38 -85.69
CA GLU A 589 66.84 31.68 -85.37
C GLU A 589 65.77 32.09 -86.41
N GLY A 590 64.55 32.34 -85.91
CA GLY A 590 63.36 32.59 -86.74
C GLY A 590 62.33 31.45 -86.74
N GLU A 591 62.71 30.25 -86.27
CA GLU A 591 61.81 29.12 -86.07
C GLU A 591 61.27 29.07 -84.62
N SER A 592 60.29 28.18 -84.37
CA SER A 592 59.68 27.99 -83.05
C SER A 592 59.26 26.54 -82.83
N VAL A 593 59.32 26.06 -81.59
CA VAL A 593 58.71 24.78 -81.17
C VAL A 593 57.63 25.02 -80.11
N THR A 594 56.62 24.14 -80.04
CA THR A 594 55.59 24.21 -79.00
C THR A 594 55.92 23.23 -77.88
N LEU A 595 55.94 23.71 -76.64
CA LEU A 595 56.01 22.90 -75.43
C LEU A 595 54.61 22.73 -74.86
N SER A 596 54.26 21.49 -74.49
CA SER A 596 52.98 21.14 -73.88
C SER A 596 53.20 20.34 -72.58
N VAL A 597 52.31 20.53 -71.60
CA VAL A 597 52.34 19.78 -70.33
C VAL A 597 51.36 18.62 -70.42
N SER A 598 51.80 17.40 -70.12
CA SER A 598 50.90 16.23 -70.04
C SER A 598 50.02 16.28 -68.78
N ASN A 599 48.84 15.63 -68.79
CA ASN A 599 47.94 15.53 -67.63
C ASN A 599 47.51 16.90 -67.07
N THR A 600 46.73 17.65 -67.84
CA THR A 600 46.40 19.05 -67.52
C THR A 600 45.14 19.26 -66.67
N ALA A 601 44.39 18.19 -66.40
CA ALA A 601 43.11 18.29 -65.72
C ALA A 601 43.30 18.71 -64.25
N ASN A 602 42.61 19.78 -63.86
CA ASN A 602 42.61 20.33 -62.49
C ASN A 602 43.97 20.85 -62.00
N TYR A 603 44.88 21.17 -62.93
CA TYR A 603 46.17 21.79 -62.60
C TYR A 603 46.22 23.24 -63.08
N THR A 604 46.96 24.07 -62.36
CA THR A 604 47.42 25.39 -62.82
C THR A 604 48.89 25.31 -63.20
N PHE A 605 49.32 26.19 -64.11
CA PHE A 605 50.67 26.19 -64.69
C PHE A 605 51.29 27.57 -64.49
N GLU A 606 52.59 27.59 -64.23
CA GLU A 606 53.38 28.81 -64.21
C GLU A 606 54.75 28.50 -64.83
N TRP A 607 54.97 29.00 -66.04
CA TRP A 607 56.25 28.90 -66.73
C TRP A 607 57.20 30.00 -66.25
N ASN A 608 58.50 29.74 -66.28
CA ASN A 608 59.53 30.76 -66.00
C ASN A 608 59.54 31.93 -67.01
N THR A 609 58.78 31.83 -68.10
CA THR A 609 58.51 32.92 -69.05
C THR A 609 57.39 33.86 -68.59
N GLY A 610 56.57 33.46 -67.61
CA GLY A 610 55.39 34.18 -67.13
C GLY A 610 54.06 33.57 -67.59
N GLU A 611 54.10 32.55 -68.44
CA GLU A 611 52.90 32.01 -69.07
C GLU A 611 52.17 31.05 -68.14
N ILE A 612 50.84 31.04 -68.20
CA ILE A 612 49.98 30.23 -67.32
C ILE A 612 49.18 29.15 -68.05
N THR A 613 49.44 28.98 -69.35
CA THR A 613 48.79 27.97 -70.18
C THR A 613 49.58 26.67 -70.17
N PRO A 614 48.91 25.51 -70.33
CA PRO A 614 49.60 24.22 -70.46
C PRO A 614 50.38 24.06 -71.78
N LEU A 615 50.39 25.10 -72.63
CA LEU A 615 51.00 25.12 -73.94
C LEU A 615 51.66 26.48 -74.17
N ILE A 616 52.94 26.48 -74.55
CA ILE A 616 53.72 27.68 -74.88
C ILE A 616 54.50 27.47 -76.18
N ALA A 617 54.68 28.53 -76.97
CA ALA A 617 55.58 28.53 -78.13
C ALA A 617 56.90 29.20 -77.74
N VAL A 618 58.02 28.59 -78.10
CA VAL A 618 59.35 29.04 -77.67
C VAL A 618 60.26 29.28 -78.87
N THR A 619 61.00 30.39 -78.82
CA THR A 619 61.82 30.91 -79.94
C THR A 619 63.23 31.31 -79.50
N GLU A 620 63.58 31.14 -78.23
CA GLU A 620 64.88 31.55 -77.67
C GLU A 620 65.59 30.38 -76.99
N THR A 621 66.92 30.42 -76.97
CA THR A 621 67.75 29.42 -76.28
C THR A 621 67.59 29.57 -74.78
N GLY A 622 67.26 28.48 -74.09
CA GLY A 622 67.17 28.51 -72.63
C GLY A 622 66.53 27.28 -72.01
N TRP A 623 66.53 27.30 -70.67
CA TRP A 623 65.74 26.38 -69.86
C TRP A 623 64.32 26.92 -69.73
N TYR A 624 63.35 26.11 -70.14
CA TYR A 624 61.93 26.34 -69.90
C TYR A 624 61.51 25.45 -68.75
N VAL A 625 61.07 26.08 -67.66
CA VAL A 625 60.66 25.42 -66.41
C VAL A 625 59.19 25.71 -66.20
N VAL A 626 58.38 24.69 -65.92
CA VAL A 626 56.98 24.85 -65.55
C VAL A 626 56.75 24.35 -64.14
N THR A 627 56.14 25.19 -63.31
CA THR A 627 55.57 24.80 -62.02
C THR A 627 54.11 24.45 -62.24
N VAL A 628 53.73 23.22 -61.88
CA VAL A 628 52.36 22.73 -61.99
C VAL A 628 51.80 22.55 -60.60
N THR A 629 50.64 23.13 -60.32
CA THR A 629 49.98 23.06 -59.00
C THR A 629 48.63 22.39 -59.12
N ASN A 630 48.33 21.44 -58.24
CA ASN A 630 47.03 20.76 -58.20
C ASN A 630 45.96 21.55 -57.43
N THR A 631 44.71 21.06 -57.43
CA THR A 631 43.58 21.69 -56.69
C THR A 631 43.76 21.76 -55.17
N PHE A 632 44.67 20.97 -54.61
CA PHE A 632 44.98 20.94 -53.18
C PHE A 632 46.16 21.86 -52.82
N GLY A 633 46.71 22.59 -53.80
CA GLY A 633 47.83 23.52 -53.59
C GLY A 633 49.22 22.88 -53.70
N CYS A 634 49.33 21.57 -53.97
CA CYS A 634 50.63 20.91 -54.11
C CYS A 634 51.24 21.18 -55.48
N SER A 635 52.50 21.61 -55.50
CA SER A 635 53.22 21.97 -56.72
C SER A 635 54.42 21.07 -56.98
N ASN A 636 54.70 20.78 -58.25
CA ASN A 636 55.93 20.13 -58.69
C ASN A 636 56.45 20.82 -59.97
N THR A 637 57.74 20.72 -60.28
CA THR A 637 58.40 21.40 -61.41
C THR A 637 59.06 20.42 -62.37
N ASP A 638 58.94 20.67 -63.67
CA ASP A 638 59.71 19.99 -64.72
C ASP A 638 60.42 21.04 -65.60
N SER A 639 61.51 20.64 -66.26
CA SER A 639 62.29 21.54 -67.10
C SER A 639 62.77 20.88 -68.39
N VAL A 640 62.82 21.66 -69.47
CA VAL A 640 63.37 21.24 -70.75
C VAL A 640 64.29 22.34 -71.30
N PHE A 641 65.41 21.93 -71.88
CA PHE A 641 66.34 22.84 -72.55
C PHE A 641 66.02 22.93 -74.05
N ILE A 642 66.00 24.15 -74.59
CA ILE A 642 65.80 24.45 -76.01
C ILE A 642 67.03 25.19 -76.54
N GLN A 643 67.50 24.79 -77.71
CA GLN A 643 68.66 25.35 -78.38
C GLN A 643 68.23 26.04 -79.68
N VAL A 644 68.47 27.35 -79.78
CA VAL A 644 68.24 28.16 -80.98
C VAL A 644 69.57 28.63 -81.53
N ASN A 645 69.92 28.14 -82.72
CA ASN A 645 71.18 28.43 -83.37
C ASN A 645 71.06 29.73 -84.19
N PRO A 646 71.96 30.72 -84.00
CA PRO A 646 71.89 31.99 -84.71
C PRO A 646 72.12 31.80 -86.21
N LEU A 647 71.54 32.68 -87.05
CA LEU A 647 71.83 32.64 -88.49
C LEU A 647 73.31 33.02 -88.76
N PRO A 648 73.96 32.45 -89.80
CA PRO A 648 75.34 32.80 -90.14
C PRO A 648 75.49 34.29 -90.46
N VAL A 649 76.53 34.92 -89.91
CA VAL A 649 76.87 36.32 -90.21
C VAL A 649 77.64 36.38 -91.52
N VAL A 650 76.98 36.79 -92.59
CA VAL A 650 77.59 36.87 -93.93
C VAL A 650 78.30 38.21 -94.11
N THR A 651 79.62 38.17 -94.33
CA THR A 651 80.40 39.34 -94.78
C THR A 651 80.90 39.14 -96.19
N LEU A 652 80.72 40.17 -97.03
CA LEU A 652 81.01 40.14 -98.46
C LEU A 652 82.07 41.17 -98.85
N THR A 653 82.76 40.90 -99.96
CA THR A 653 83.51 41.93 -100.68
C THR A 653 82.61 43.14 -101.00
N PRO A 654 83.10 44.38 -100.82
CA PRO A 654 82.35 45.57 -101.21
C PRO A 654 82.13 45.67 -102.72
N ASP A 655 81.15 46.47 -103.12
CA ASP A 655 80.91 46.80 -104.52
C ASP A 655 82.18 47.41 -105.17
N THR A 656 82.53 46.93 -106.37
CA THR A 656 83.82 47.22 -107.00
C THR A 656 83.67 47.65 -108.47
N ILE A 657 84.56 48.54 -108.95
CA ILE A 657 84.64 48.99 -110.35
C ILE A 657 85.94 48.45 -110.96
N ILE A 658 85.85 47.85 -112.16
CA ILE A 658 86.99 47.32 -112.93
C ILE A 658 86.95 47.84 -114.38
N SER A 659 88.02 47.68 -115.15
CA SER A 659 88.02 47.93 -116.61
C SER A 659 87.65 46.65 -117.37
N LYS A 660 87.14 46.79 -118.60
CA LYS A 660 86.72 45.64 -119.41
C LYS A 660 87.90 44.69 -119.67
N GLY A 661 87.69 43.40 -119.40
CA GLY A 661 88.71 42.36 -119.52
C GLY A 661 89.54 42.10 -118.25
N PHE A 662 89.27 42.80 -117.15
CA PHE A 662 89.87 42.51 -115.84
C PHE A 662 88.95 41.60 -115.01
N SER A 663 89.52 40.97 -113.98
CA SER A 663 88.79 40.13 -113.03
C SER A 663 88.82 40.73 -111.64
N VAL A 664 87.84 40.37 -110.81
CA VAL A 664 87.77 40.69 -109.39
C VAL A 664 87.54 39.42 -108.58
N GLN A 665 88.25 39.30 -107.46
CA GLN A 665 88.05 38.22 -106.49
C GLN A 665 86.88 38.62 -105.59
N LEU A 666 85.79 37.86 -105.61
CA LEU A 666 84.76 37.96 -104.59
C LEU A 666 85.19 37.14 -103.38
N GLU A 667 84.78 37.57 -102.18
CA GLU A 667 84.95 36.82 -100.95
C GLU A 667 83.66 36.95 -100.13
N ALA A 668 83.11 35.81 -99.72
CA ALA A 668 82.08 35.67 -98.70
C ALA A 668 82.65 34.86 -97.54
N THR A 669 82.39 35.29 -96.31
CA THR A 669 82.67 34.49 -95.11
C THR A 669 81.44 34.43 -94.23
N GLY A 670 81.35 33.44 -93.34
CA GLY A 670 80.25 33.31 -92.39
C GLY A 670 79.67 31.91 -92.25
N GLY A 671 80.03 30.96 -93.13
CA GLY A 671 79.56 29.58 -93.08
C GLY A 671 80.55 28.57 -93.66
N GLU A 672 80.08 27.34 -93.81
CA GLU A 672 80.86 26.22 -94.36
C GLU A 672 80.59 26.00 -95.86
N ASN A 673 79.34 26.21 -96.29
CA ASN A 673 78.92 26.07 -97.68
C ASN A 673 78.40 27.41 -98.23
N TYR A 674 78.67 27.66 -99.51
CA TYR A 674 78.39 28.92 -100.18
C TYR A 674 77.75 28.65 -101.54
N PHE A 675 76.68 29.35 -101.88
CA PHE A 675 76.01 29.21 -103.19
C PHE A 675 75.73 30.59 -103.78
N TRP A 676 76.47 30.95 -104.83
CA TRP A 676 76.38 32.24 -105.50
C TRP A 676 75.43 32.20 -106.70
N THR A 677 74.62 33.24 -106.84
CA THR A 677 73.62 33.37 -107.90
C THR A 677 73.57 34.81 -108.44
N PRO A 678 73.57 35.06 -109.76
CA PRO A 678 73.75 34.08 -110.84
C PRO A 678 75.19 33.51 -110.89
N SER A 679 75.41 32.37 -111.53
CA SER A 679 76.75 31.77 -111.68
C SER A 679 77.56 32.34 -112.84
N GLU A 680 76.97 33.24 -113.63
CA GLU A 680 77.59 33.81 -114.82
C GLU A 680 78.83 34.64 -114.47
N PHE A 681 79.87 34.55 -115.30
CA PHE A 681 81.19 35.17 -115.10
C PHE A 681 81.96 34.73 -113.84
N LEU A 682 81.41 33.85 -113.00
CA LEU A 682 82.13 33.23 -111.89
C LEU A 682 82.88 31.99 -112.36
N ASN A 683 84.06 31.76 -111.80
CA ASN A 683 84.80 30.52 -112.04
C ASN A 683 84.18 29.30 -111.33
N ASN A 684 83.58 29.48 -110.16
CA ASN A 684 82.90 28.44 -109.39
C ASN A 684 81.87 29.07 -108.43
N PRO A 685 80.56 28.90 -108.63
CA PRO A 685 79.56 29.52 -107.76
C PRO A 685 79.37 28.82 -106.39
N GLU A 686 80.09 27.74 -106.08
CA GLU A 686 79.87 26.95 -104.85
C GLU A 686 80.98 27.14 -103.78
N ILE A 687 81.86 28.13 -103.96
CA ILE A 687 82.98 28.39 -103.05
C ILE A 687 82.87 29.77 -102.40
N ALA A 688 83.51 29.94 -101.23
CA ALA A 688 83.55 31.20 -100.51
C ALA A 688 84.15 32.36 -101.32
N ASN A 689 85.12 32.07 -102.19
CA ASN A 689 85.92 33.06 -102.88
C ASN A 689 85.97 32.83 -104.41
N PRO A 690 84.87 33.05 -105.14
CA PRO A 690 84.89 32.94 -106.59
C PRO A 690 85.54 34.16 -107.25
N ILE A 691 86.17 33.95 -108.40
CA ILE A 691 86.67 35.03 -109.26
C ILE A 691 85.58 35.36 -110.27
N SER A 692 85.20 36.64 -110.34
CA SER A 692 84.29 37.19 -111.34
C SER A 692 85.08 37.87 -112.47
N THR A 693 84.79 37.55 -113.73
CA THR A 693 85.33 38.22 -114.93
C THR A 693 84.21 38.81 -115.77
N PRO A 694 83.47 39.81 -115.26
CA PRO A 694 82.29 40.30 -115.94
C PRO A 694 82.68 41.23 -117.09
N ASP A 695 82.01 41.09 -118.23
CA ASP A 695 82.15 41.98 -119.38
C ASP A 695 81.14 43.15 -119.38
N GLU A 696 80.13 43.05 -118.51
CA GLU A 696 79.15 44.09 -118.17
C GLU A 696 78.92 44.20 -116.65
N THR A 697 78.09 45.14 -116.20
CA THR A 697 77.83 45.31 -114.75
C THR A 697 76.92 44.20 -114.22
N ILE A 698 77.31 43.50 -113.14
CA ILE A 698 76.57 42.34 -112.57
C ILE A 698 76.45 42.39 -111.04
N THR A 699 75.35 41.87 -110.49
CA THR A 699 75.13 41.69 -109.04
C THR A 699 75.00 40.20 -108.70
N TYR A 700 75.73 39.74 -107.69
CA TYR A 700 75.66 38.39 -107.15
C TYR A 700 74.99 38.37 -105.77
N VAL A 701 74.23 37.31 -105.48
CA VAL A 701 73.69 36.96 -104.16
C VAL A 701 74.36 35.66 -103.72
N VAL A 702 74.92 35.61 -102.52
CA VAL A 702 75.44 34.40 -101.90
C VAL A 702 74.47 33.89 -100.84
N GLU A 703 74.15 32.60 -100.87
CA GLU A 703 73.57 31.85 -99.78
C GLU A 703 74.70 31.18 -98.98
N VAL A 704 74.69 31.33 -97.66
CA VAL A 704 75.72 30.83 -96.76
C VAL A 704 75.07 29.91 -95.74
N ILE A 705 75.57 28.68 -95.64
CA ILE A 705 75.09 27.66 -94.70
C ILE A 705 76.20 27.37 -93.69
N ASP A 706 75.88 27.45 -92.40
CA ASP A 706 76.83 27.15 -91.32
C ASP A 706 76.86 25.67 -90.90
N SER A 707 77.65 25.36 -89.86
CA SER A 707 77.82 24.01 -89.30
C SER A 707 76.56 23.47 -88.59
N ASN A 708 75.58 24.33 -88.29
CA ASN A 708 74.31 23.97 -87.66
C ASN A 708 73.16 23.88 -88.69
N ASN A 709 73.50 23.89 -90.00
CA ASN A 709 72.57 23.95 -91.13
C ASN A 709 71.69 25.21 -91.16
N CYS A 710 72.03 26.28 -90.44
CA CYS A 710 71.33 27.55 -90.53
C CYS A 710 71.77 28.33 -91.77
N VAL A 711 70.82 29.00 -92.44
CA VAL A 711 71.01 29.61 -93.77
C VAL A 711 70.79 31.12 -93.72
N ASN A 712 71.71 31.90 -94.30
CA ASN A 712 71.56 33.35 -94.48
C ASN A 712 72.08 33.81 -95.85
N THR A 713 71.66 34.98 -96.34
CA THR A 713 72.00 35.47 -97.69
C THR A 713 72.51 36.91 -97.70
N ALA A 714 73.36 37.27 -98.67
CA ALA A 714 73.83 38.66 -98.89
C ALA A 714 74.24 38.92 -100.36
N SER A 715 74.40 40.18 -100.79
CA SER A 715 74.66 40.54 -102.21
C SER A 715 75.80 41.55 -102.45
N VAL A 716 76.46 41.48 -103.63
CA VAL A 716 77.56 42.38 -104.09
C VAL A 716 77.45 42.71 -105.59
N THR A 717 77.84 43.94 -106.00
CA THR A 717 77.77 44.45 -107.38
C THR A 717 79.13 44.86 -107.97
N ILE A 718 79.41 44.49 -109.24
CA ILE A 718 80.66 44.79 -109.98
C ILE A 718 80.39 45.63 -111.26
N THR A 719 81.14 46.71 -111.55
CA THR A 719 80.95 47.70 -112.67
C THR A 719 82.16 47.79 -113.66
N VAL A 720 82.00 48.06 -115.00
CA VAL A 720 83.06 47.90 -116.08
C VAL A 720 83.30 49.13 -117.08
N LEU A 721 84.56 49.50 -117.55
CA LEU A 721 84.96 50.68 -118.46
C LEU A 721 86.03 50.42 -119.65
N GLU A 722 86.21 51.24 -120.76
CA GLU A 722 87.02 51.01 -122.05
C GLU A 722 87.89 52.24 -122.67
N ASP A 723 89.01 52.09 -123.49
CA ASP A 723 90.10 53.10 -123.92
C ASP A 723 90.35 53.43 -125.49
N PHE A 724 91.08 54.53 -125.92
CA PHE A 724 91.24 55.14 -127.33
C PHE A 724 92.66 55.23 -128.06
N VAL A 725 92.76 55.50 -129.41
CA VAL A 725 93.99 55.48 -130.34
C VAL A 725 94.40 56.85 -131.00
N LEU A 726 95.70 57.11 -131.29
CA LEU A 726 96.26 58.34 -131.95
C LEU A 726 96.23 58.36 -133.50
N GLU A 727 96.06 59.54 -134.11
CA GLU A 727 96.01 59.76 -135.57
C GLU A 727 97.21 60.59 -136.08
N ILE A 728 98.18 59.97 -136.77
CA ILE A 728 99.44 60.62 -137.15
C ILE A 728 99.52 60.80 -138.68
N PRO A 729 99.45 62.04 -139.21
CA PRO A 729 99.60 62.28 -140.65
C PRO A 729 101.05 62.08 -141.11
N ASN A 730 101.23 61.72 -142.38
CA ASN A 730 102.52 61.38 -142.99
C ASN A 730 102.99 62.41 -144.04
N LEU A 731 102.29 63.54 -144.19
CA LEU A 731 102.64 64.67 -145.06
C LEU A 731 102.16 65.98 -144.41
N PHE A 732 102.96 67.04 -144.48
CA PHE A 732 102.50 68.41 -144.24
C PHE A 732 103.23 69.40 -145.17
N THR A 733 102.66 70.59 -145.38
CA THR A 733 103.05 71.53 -146.43
C THR A 733 103.35 72.93 -145.87
N PRO A 734 104.53 73.16 -145.28
CA PRO A 734 104.89 74.43 -144.67
C PRO A 734 105.23 75.53 -145.69
N ASN A 735 104.20 76.06 -146.36
CA ASN A 735 104.27 77.07 -147.41
C ASN A 735 103.80 78.48 -146.95
N GLY A 736 103.27 78.58 -145.73
CA GLY A 736 102.80 79.81 -145.10
C GLY A 736 101.38 80.24 -145.51
N ASP A 737 100.56 79.33 -146.04
CA ASP A 737 99.18 79.61 -146.45
C ASP A 737 98.13 79.49 -145.33
N GLY A 738 98.55 79.07 -144.14
CA GLY A 738 97.74 78.87 -142.94
C GLY A 738 97.21 77.45 -142.75
N TYR A 739 97.46 76.51 -143.67
CA TYR A 739 96.98 75.13 -143.58
C TYR A 739 98.12 74.11 -143.65
N ASN A 740 98.17 73.19 -142.69
CA ASN A 740 99.25 72.18 -142.57
C ASN A 740 100.65 72.82 -142.60
N ASP A 741 100.77 74.03 -142.08
CA ASP A 741 102.04 74.74 -141.95
C ASP A 741 102.93 74.15 -140.85
N THR A 742 102.32 73.43 -139.91
CA THR A 742 102.99 72.60 -138.92
C THR A 742 102.49 71.14 -139.00
N TRP A 743 103.28 70.22 -138.47
CA TRP A 743 102.92 68.81 -138.43
C TRP A 743 101.98 68.51 -137.26
N GLU A 744 100.67 68.48 -137.52
CA GLU A 744 99.65 68.25 -136.49
C GLU A 744 99.30 66.78 -136.28
N ILE A 745 99.41 66.28 -135.06
CA ILE A 745 99.06 64.90 -134.69
C ILE A 745 97.74 64.91 -133.90
N GLY A 746 96.75 64.16 -134.40
CA GLY A 746 95.42 64.03 -133.80
C GLY A 746 95.46 63.23 -132.50
N ASN A 747 94.71 63.71 -131.51
CA ASN A 747 94.65 63.18 -130.14
C ASN A 747 95.96 63.22 -129.34
N ILE A 748 97.02 63.89 -129.82
CA ILE A 748 98.30 63.92 -129.09
C ILE A 748 98.19 64.60 -127.70
N PHE A 749 97.20 65.49 -127.51
CA PHE A 749 96.93 66.17 -126.25
C PHE A 749 96.52 65.25 -125.09
N THR A 750 96.05 64.02 -125.36
CA THR A 750 95.77 63.04 -124.29
C THR A 750 97.06 62.47 -123.69
N TYR A 751 98.21 62.72 -124.33
CA TYR A 751 99.53 62.34 -123.87
C TYR A 751 100.46 63.57 -123.79
N PRO A 752 100.26 64.45 -122.78
CA PRO A 752 100.92 65.76 -122.71
C PRO A 752 102.46 65.70 -122.57
N SER A 753 103.02 64.54 -122.23
CA SER A 753 104.46 64.31 -122.15
C SER A 753 105.02 63.48 -123.31
N ALA A 754 104.30 63.41 -124.43
CA ALA A 754 104.78 62.71 -125.62
C ALA A 754 106.06 63.36 -126.18
N GLU A 755 107.14 62.58 -126.20
CA GLU A 755 108.40 62.95 -126.84
C GLU A 755 108.32 62.65 -128.33
N VAL A 756 108.53 63.66 -129.17
CA VAL A 756 108.59 63.56 -130.64
C VAL A 756 109.98 63.92 -131.12
N ILE A 757 110.62 63.01 -131.86
CA ILE A 757 111.95 63.19 -132.46
C ILE A 757 111.86 62.93 -133.96
N ILE A 758 112.47 63.79 -134.78
CA ILE A 758 112.43 63.72 -136.24
C ILE A 758 113.83 63.75 -136.84
N PHE A 759 114.07 62.89 -137.84
CA PHE A 759 115.37 62.65 -138.46
C PHE A 759 115.33 62.88 -139.98
N ASN A 760 116.43 63.38 -140.56
CA ASN A 760 116.61 63.46 -142.01
C ASN A 760 117.01 62.10 -142.62
N ARG A 761 117.14 62.04 -143.96
CA ARG A 761 117.50 60.81 -144.69
C ARG A 761 118.84 60.17 -144.32
N TRP A 762 119.73 60.90 -143.64
CA TRP A 762 121.03 60.41 -143.17
C TRP A 762 120.98 59.95 -141.70
N GLY A 763 119.80 59.99 -141.07
CA GLY A 763 119.61 59.63 -139.67
C GLY A 763 120.04 60.71 -138.68
N SER A 764 120.37 61.91 -139.16
CA SER A 764 120.66 63.05 -138.26
C SER A 764 119.35 63.67 -137.78
N GLU A 765 119.27 63.97 -136.49
CA GLU A 765 118.12 64.66 -135.89
C GLU A 765 117.97 66.08 -136.46
N VAL A 766 116.75 66.42 -136.82
CA VAL A 766 116.37 67.75 -137.33
C VAL A 766 115.28 68.42 -136.49
N TYR A 767 114.66 67.70 -135.55
CA TYR A 767 113.73 68.25 -134.57
C TYR A 767 113.58 67.30 -133.37
N GLN A 768 113.43 67.87 -132.18
CA GLN A 768 113.08 67.14 -130.97
C GLN A 768 112.20 68.02 -130.08
N SER A 769 111.15 67.43 -129.50
CA SER A 769 110.35 68.01 -128.43
C SER A 769 109.99 66.94 -127.41
N SER A 770 110.15 67.24 -126.12
CA SER A 770 109.74 66.37 -125.01
C SER A 770 108.27 66.54 -124.60
N ALA A 771 107.55 67.45 -125.26
CA ALA A 771 106.12 67.69 -125.06
C ALA A 771 105.58 68.31 -126.35
N TYR A 772 105.37 67.47 -127.36
CA TYR A 772 105.04 67.95 -128.70
C TYR A 772 103.67 68.63 -128.73
N GLN A 773 103.62 69.87 -129.22
CA GLN A 773 102.39 70.69 -129.28
C GLN A 773 101.97 71.00 -130.71
N ASN A 774 102.26 70.09 -131.65
CA ASN A 774 101.94 70.26 -133.08
C ASN A 774 102.58 71.53 -133.68
N ASP A 775 103.79 71.83 -133.22
CA ASP A 775 104.47 73.11 -133.42
C ASP A 775 105.61 73.05 -134.45
N TRP A 776 105.94 71.87 -134.99
CA TRP A 776 107.04 71.75 -135.95
C TRP A 776 106.63 72.17 -137.37
N ASP A 777 107.27 73.21 -137.91
CA ASP A 777 107.01 73.82 -139.22
C ASP A 777 107.96 73.35 -140.35
N GLY A 778 108.72 72.29 -140.09
CA GLY A 778 109.66 71.75 -141.08
C GLY A 778 110.91 72.62 -141.28
N THR A 779 111.28 73.43 -140.28
CA THR A 779 112.56 74.14 -140.24
C THR A 779 113.59 73.45 -139.33
N TYR A 780 114.88 73.73 -139.55
CA TYR A 780 115.97 73.32 -138.67
C TYR A 780 116.98 74.47 -138.54
N ASN A 781 117.31 74.85 -137.30
CA ASN A 781 118.15 76.02 -136.98
C ASN A 781 117.71 77.31 -137.71
N GLY A 782 116.39 77.53 -137.81
CA GLY A 782 115.78 78.72 -138.41
C GLY A 782 115.82 78.77 -139.94
N SER A 783 116.25 77.71 -140.62
CA SER A 783 116.22 77.59 -142.08
C SER A 783 115.25 76.48 -142.52
N PRO A 784 114.47 76.67 -143.61
CA PRO A 784 113.60 75.64 -144.15
C PRO A 784 114.40 74.37 -144.52
N LEU A 785 113.97 73.22 -144.00
CA LEU A 785 114.53 71.94 -144.43
C LEU A 785 114.14 71.64 -145.87
N PRO A 786 114.99 71.02 -146.71
CA PRO A 786 114.62 70.70 -148.09
C PRO A 786 113.40 69.78 -148.16
N ASP A 787 112.60 69.95 -149.22
CA ASP A 787 111.51 69.04 -149.54
C ASP A 787 112.03 67.60 -149.65
N GLY A 788 111.30 66.69 -149.02
CA GLY A 788 111.72 65.31 -148.88
C GLY A 788 111.08 64.61 -147.69
N THR A 789 111.41 63.34 -147.54
CA THR A 789 110.89 62.49 -146.47
C THR A 789 111.82 62.50 -145.25
N TYR A 790 111.22 62.70 -144.09
CA TYR A 790 111.81 62.65 -142.77
C TYR A 790 111.17 61.50 -141.98
N TYR A 791 111.80 61.08 -140.89
CA TYR A 791 111.33 59.95 -140.09
C TYR A 791 111.10 60.37 -138.66
N TYR A 792 109.98 59.96 -138.06
CA TYR A 792 109.63 60.34 -136.69
C TYR A 792 109.60 59.14 -135.76
N VAL A 793 109.85 59.42 -134.48
CA VAL A 793 109.60 58.52 -133.36
C VAL A 793 108.82 59.31 -132.32
N ILE A 794 107.68 58.77 -131.88
CA ILE A 794 106.88 59.28 -130.77
C ILE A 794 106.96 58.29 -129.61
N ARG A 795 107.32 58.77 -128.43
CA ARG A 795 107.40 57.97 -127.19
C ARG A 795 106.47 58.57 -126.14
N PHE A 796 105.84 57.70 -125.35
CA PHE A 796 105.06 58.11 -124.18
C PHE A 796 105.77 57.64 -122.92
N ASP A 797 105.83 58.51 -121.92
CA ASP A 797 106.35 58.15 -120.61
C ASP A 797 105.59 56.93 -120.05
N ASN A 798 106.32 55.96 -119.49
CA ASN A 798 105.80 54.76 -118.85
C ASN A 798 104.99 53.79 -119.74
N SER A 799 105.20 53.82 -121.06
CA SER A 799 104.72 52.73 -121.93
C SER A 799 105.80 52.29 -122.92
N ASP A 800 105.91 50.98 -123.16
CA ASP A 800 106.70 50.43 -124.28
C ASP A 800 106.10 50.79 -125.66
N ARG A 801 104.96 51.50 -125.66
CA ARG A 801 104.23 51.90 -126.84
C ARG A 801 104.96 53.06 -127.49
N LEU A 802 105.42 52.82 -128.71
CA LEU A 802 106.10 53.81 -129.54
C LEU A 802 105.42 53.84 -130.90
N TYR A 803 105.25 55.04 -131.46
CA TYR A 803 104.85 55.21 -132.85
C TYR A 803 106.07 55.60 -133.67
N LYS A 804 106.23 54.96 -134.83
CA LYS A 804 107.32 55.21 -135.78
C LYS A 804 106.72 55.35 -137.16
N GLY A 805 107.22 56.29 -137.93
CA GLY A 805 106.76 56.48 -139.30
C GLY A 805 107.63 57.46 -140.06
N SER A 806 107.16 57.83 -141.24
CA SER A 806 107.76 58.86 -142.06
C SER A 806 106.79 60.03 -142.22
N ILE A 807 107.34 61.24 -142.22
CA ILE A 807 106.63 62.48 -142.49
C ILE A 807 107.34 63.16 -143.68
N SER A 808 106.59 63.48 -144.73
CA SER A 808 107.14 64.19 -145.88
C SER A 808 106.86 65.69 -145.76
N ILE A 809 107.85 66.49 -146.13
CA ILE A 809 107.74 67.94 -146.29
C ILE A 809 107.66 68.22 -147.80
N MET A 810 106.67 69.00 -148.20
CA MET A 810 106.47 69.46 -149.58
C MET A 810 106.08 70.93 -149.55
N ARG A 811 106.81 71.82 -150.21
CA ARG A 811 106.53 73.27 -150.21
C ARG A 811 106.04 73.80 -151.55
#